data_AF-A0A8D0E3V0-F1
#
_entry.id   AF-A0A8D0E3V0-F1
#
_cell.length_a   1.000
_cell.length_b   1.000
_cell.length_c   1.000
_cell.angle_alpha   90.00
_cell.angle_beta   90.00
_cell.angle_gamma   90.00
#
_symmetry.space_group_name_H-M   'P 1'
#
loop_
_entity.id
_entity.type
_entity.pdbx_description
1 polymer ?
#
loop_
_entity_poly.entity_id
_entity_poly.type
_entity_poly.pdbx_seq_one_letter_code
_entity_poly.pdbx_strand_id
1 'polypeptide(L)'
;MDVKCSQLLPSVCVVLADPRHLVSDDTCLEKLLDWFKALTDSGPSLLLLEENPCLIELILAVLRQDEPSAAILSFILRLTGIFAASEKSFQHLQQREVVFAAFGEAGPLSSALWEDTSIRSGWVHGADSMLKHYSAFQFLCNSGALDVVFALQGDCSLFVASGATRLLARLLVLSVQSEPSRLLSAKDCDWPACARMIAARTEEALASRSAARVQHSLKLLTTLFELNQDAWTEVLWQRIAERIEPLLMEEPVPAGRSLVDLFLSMARSSAFSCHEGSLWKLADLALKNLSLAQVGPLALGLLKLKACPEAIHAQSLNVLLLPMDGIFRAAAHSSELPGVLDDPPSNSPSMESLLSSKASCLSLLCQTMAHLEETQRVGCLPLGFSHKPLLCSVVTVLQFCVGLAVPASSLGASLGRILIGSFRVQRVALGLLGALSRWAASVDDDATEQVFGILLEYLRNPDTTPTVLKAAFQATFRWFQESATSSNDMQRHKQFFRDLLPVVQKHMCSPSWEARDSALEFLSLMIKRFRATGQEWVLLELLSVEVLAFTEDLLDDPESYVRASAVAAVGQLAMITSVGTKAFDSTNIRRTKKAAVGARLLEILSTDSEGFSRRAVITVFIDWLREGHPDVLADPERFVSRVIRAVSTDLDWEVKVAGLELAEVFIAQTHGRLGFIQCPYAAESSPASRPAPLRELLHALCRVKLFEFLFGALRDCDRPVARKACVILQGVKSKLCKDSCLGEGGESDADGAGQSAETLGGATCDGMLPAGFSAETACQDPKRLLQALETTDLEGLQRSLDRSSDHLEKSPQSLLQDILSAAGNLEENEADCY
;
A
#
# COMPACT_ATOMS: atom_id res chain seq x y z
N MET A 1 0.86 -9.85 35.14
CA MET A 1 1.47 -8.51 34.95
C MET A 1 2.92 -8.57 35.41
N ASP A 2 3.82 -7.74 34.88
CA ASP A 2 5.20 -7.64 35.41
C ASP A 2 5.19 -7.06 36.84
N VAL A 3 6.09 -7.54 37.71
CA VAL A 3 6.15 -7.20 39.13
C VAL A 3 6.40 -5.71 39.34
N LYS A 4 7.28 -5.10 38.53
CA LYS A 4 7.56 -3.66 38.63
C LYS A 4 6.34 -2.82 38.25
N CYS A 5 5.59 -3.24 37.23
CA CYS A 5 4.36 -2.56 36.84
C CYS A 5 3.29 -2.65 37.92
N SER A 6 3.13 -3.82 38.55
CA SER A 6 2.16 -4.01 39.67
C SER A 6 2.50 -3.13 40.89
N GLN A 7 3.79 -2.87 41.15
CA GLN A 7 4.22 -1.97 42.22
C GLN A 7 3.93 -0.48 41.93
N LEU A 8 4.03 -0.06 40.67
CA LEU A 8 3.81 1.34 40.26
C LEU A 8 2.32 1.67 40.10
N LEU A 9 1.50 0.69 39.73
CA LEU A 9 0.10 0.86 39.35
C LEU A 9 -0.77 1.54 40.41
N PRO A 10 -0.69 1.23 41.72
CA PRO A 10 -1.50 1.91 42.74
C PRO A 10 -1.25 3.43 42.78
N SER A 11 0.00 3.87 42.66
CA SER A 11 0.33 5.29 42.63
C SER A 11 -0.25 5.99 41.40
N VAL A 12 -0.20 5.33 40.24
CA VAL A 12 -0.82 5.83 39.01
C VAL A 12 -2.34 5.96 39.17
N CYS A 13 -2.99 4.95 39.78
CA CYS A 13 -4.42 4.99 40.05
C CYS A 13 -4.82 6.17 40.96
N VAL A 14 -4.01 6.49 41.98
CA VAL A 14 -4.26 7.65 42.85
C VAL A 14 -4.18 8.96 42.07
N VAL A 15 -3.16 9.09 41.20
CA VAL A 15 -3.00 10.27 40.34
C VAL A 15 -4.20 10.43 39.39
N LEU A 16 -4.60 9.36 38.71
CA LEU A 16 -5.74 9.39 37.78
C LEU A 16 -7.08 9.66 38.47
N ALA A 17 -7.21 9.31 39.75
CA ALA A 17 -8.42 9.54 40.53
C ALA A 17 -8.50 10.96 41.14
N ASP A 18 -7.41 11.73 41.19
CA ASP A 18 -7.42 13.07 41.80
C ASP A 18 -7.81 14.14 40.78
N PRO A 19 -8.95 14.83 40.95
CA PRO A 19 -9.39 15.87 40.01
C PRO A 19 -8.45 17.09 39.94
N ARG A 20 -7.52 17.23 40.88
CA ARG A 20 -6.51 18.32 40.90
C ARG A 20 -5.33 18.04 39.98
N HIS A 21 -5.10 16.79 39.60
CA HIS A 21 -4.04 16.41 38.68
C HIS A 21 -4.59 16.34 37.26
N LEU A 22 -4.26 17.33 36.42
CA LEU A 22 -4.60 17.32 35.01
C LEU A 22 -3.61 16.43 34.27
N VAL A 23 -4.04 15.23 33.88
CA VAL A 23 -3.30 14.47 32.86
C VAL A 23 -3.49 15.20 31.54
N SER A 24 -2.46 15.92 31.10
CA SER A 24 -2.53 16.79 29.91
C SER A 24 -2.41 16.03 28.58
N ASP A 25 -2.07 14.74 28.61
CA ASP A 25 -1.81 13.94 27.41
C ASP A 25 -2.75 12.71 27.31
N ASP A 26 -3.73 12.82 26.42
CA ASP A 26 -4.64 11.72 26.05
C ASP A 26 -3.89 10.49 25.50
N THR A 27 -2.69 10.69 24.92
CA THR A 27 -1.86 9.60 24.38
C THR A 27 -1.45 8.61 25.47
N CYS A 28 -1.17 9.07 26.68
CA CYS A 28 -0.83 8.21 27.80
C CYS A 28 -2.02 7.33 28.22
N LEU A 29 -3.23 7.87 28.22
CA LEU A 29 -4.46 7.13 28.53
C LEU A 29 -4.76 6.07 27.46
N GLU A 30 -4.58 6.40 26.17
CA GLU A 30 -4.72 5.43 25.08
C GLU A 30 -3.69 4.30 25.19
N LYS A 31 -2.41 4.62 25.45
CA LYS A 31 -1.35 3.62 25.66
C LYS A 31 -1.66 2.70 26.86
N LEU A 32 -2.26 3.23 27.92
CA LEU A 32 -2.72 2.42 29.06
C LEU A 32 -3.86 1.47 28.67
N LEU A 33 -4.85 1.93 27.91
CA LEU A 33 -5.95 1.08 27.43
C LEU A 33 -5.42 -0.07 26.56
N ASP A 34 -4.50 0.22 25.64
CA ASP A 34 -3.85 -0.79 24.80
C ASP A 34 -3.08 -1.82 25.63
N TRP A 35 -2.35 -1.36 26.64
CA TRP A 35 -1.64 -2.25 27.55
C TRP A 35 -2.58 -3.15 28.36
N PHE A 36 -3.64 -2.60 28.97
CA PHE A 36 -4.60 -3.41 29.71
C PHE A 36 -5.34 -4.39 28.83
N LYS A 37 -5.69 -4.00 27.60
CA LYS A 37 -6.30 -4.89 26.62
C LYS A 37 -5.37 -6.07 26.28
N ALA A 38 -4.09 -5.81 26.05
CA ALA A 38 -3.10 -6.87 25.81
C ALA A 38 -2.95 -7.82 27.02
N LEU A 39 -3.03 -7.30 28.24
CA LEU A 39 -3.03 -8.12 29.46
C LEU A 39 -4.29 -9.00 29.58
N THR A 40 -5.46 -8.46 29.26
CA THR A 40 -6.71 -9.23 29.30
C THR A 40 -6.82 -10.26 28.18
N ASP A 41 -6.19 -10.02 27.03
CA ASP A 41 -6.16 -10.96 25.91
C ASP A 41 -5.16 -12.11 26.14
N SER A 42 -4.08 -11.87 26.90
CA SER A 42 -3.01 -12.85 27.15
C SER A 42 -3.19 -13.69 28.42
N GLY A 43 -4.04 -13.26 29.36
CA GLY A 43 -4.24 -13.94 30.63
C GLY A 43 -5.65 -13.79 31.22
N PRO A 44 -5.97 -14.46 32.34
CA PRO A 44 -7.30 -14.38 32.93
C PRO A 44 -7.56 -12.98 33.50
N SER A 45 -8.46 -12.21 32.88
CA SER A 45 -8.73 -10.84 33.33
C SER A 45 -9.23 -10.75 34.78
N LEU A 46 -9.82 -11.83 35.32
CA LEU A 46 -10.26 -11.87 36.72
C LEU A 46 -9.07 -11.87 37.69
N LEU A 47 -8.02 -12.64 37.40
CA LEU A 47 -6.82 -12.67 38.23
C LEU A 47 -6.15 -11.29 38.28
N LEU A 48 -6.13 -10.58 37.13
CA LEU A 48 -5.61 -9.22 37.07
C LEU A 48 -6.32 -8.27 38.06
N LEU A 49 -7.65 -8.35 38.11
CA LEU A 49 -8.48 -7.54 39.02
C LEU A 49 -8.33 -7.97 40.49
N GLU A 50 -8.22 -9.27 40.75
CA GLU A 50 -8.03 -9.80 42.11
C GLU A 50 -6.65 -9.46 42.69
N GLU A 51 -5.60 -9.52 41.86
CA GLU A 51 -4.23 -9.17 42.27
C GLU A 51 -4.00 -7.66 42.39
N ASN A 52 -4.80 -6.84 41.69
CA ASN A 52 -4.62 -5.38 41.63
C ASN A 52 -5.95 -4.65 41.95
N PRO A 53 -6.41 -4.67 43.22
CA PRO A 53 -7.69 -4.07 43.62
C PRO A 53 -7.78 -2.56 43.38
N CYS A 54 -6.64 -1.86 43.29
CA CYS A 54 -6.56 -0.43 42.98
C CYS A 54 -7.26 -0.05 41.66
N LEU A 55 -7.38 -0.99 40.70
CA LEU A 55 -8.07 -0.77 39.43
C LEU A 55 -9.58 -0.59 39.61
N ILE A 56 -10.20 -1.43 40.47
CA ILE A 56 -11.64 -1.31 40.77
C ILE A 56 -11.89 -0.06 41.62
N GLU A 57 -10.98 0.24 42.55
CA GLU A 57 -11.05 1.44 43.38
C GLU A 57 -10.96 2.72 42.54
N LEU A 58 -10.05 2.78 41.56
CA LEU A 58 -9.95 3.88 40.59
C LEU A 58 -11.26 4.08 39.84
N ILE A 59 -11.80 3.01 39.25
CA ILE A 59 -13.05 3.09 38.46
C ILE A 59 -14.18 3.65 39.33
N LEU A 60 -14.37 3.10 40.53
CA LEU A 60 -15.43 3.55 41.44
C LEU A 60 -15.19 4.96 41.97
N ALA A 61 -13.94 5.36 42.21
CA ALA A 61 -13.59 6.69 42.66
C ALA A 61 -14.00 7.73 41.63
N VAL A 62 -13.65 7.52 40.35
CA VAL A 62 -13.99 8.45 39.26
C VAL A 62 -15.50 8.46 38.98
N LEU A 63 -16.16 7.29 38.93
CA LEU A 63 -17.60 7.22 38.65
C LEU A 63 -18.48 7.89 39.73
N ARG A 64 -17.96 8.04 40.95
CA ARG A 64 -18.68 8.67 42.08
C ARG A 64 -18.31 10.14 42.28
N GLN A 65 -17.42 10.70 41.47
CA GLN A 65 -17.09 12.12 41.53
C GLN A 65 -18.25 12.96 41.00
N ASP A 66 -18.47 14.13 41.60
CA ASP A 66 -19.50 15.07 41.16
C ASP A 66 -19.15 15.70 39.79
N GLU A 67 -17.86 16.04 39.58
CA GLU A 67 -17.36 16.67 38.35
C GLU A 67 -16.03 16.03 37.88
N PRO A 68 -16.04 14.78 37.37
CA PRO A 68 -14.84 14.16 36.81
C PRO A 68 -14.42 14.83 35.48
N SER A 69 -13.12 14.81 35.20
CA SER A 69 -12.60 15.18 33.87
C SER A 69 -13.20 14.27 32.79
N ALA A 70 -13.67 14.86 31.68
CA ALA A 70 -14.30 14.11 30.58
C ALA A 70 -13.35 13.07 29.96
N ALA A 71 -12.06 13.40 29.82
CA ALA A 71 -11.03 12.49 29.32
C ALA A 71 -10.84 11.28 30.24
N ILE A 72 -10.75 11.52 31.56
CA ILE A 72 -10.60 10.46 32.56
C ILE A 72 -11.86 9.61 32.63
N LEU A 73 -13.05 10.20 32.64
CA LEU A 73 -14.31 9.45 32.64
C LEU A 73 -14.44 8.60 31.35
N SER A 74 -14.10 9.15 30.19
CA SER A 74 -14.05 8.39 28.93
C SER A 74 -13.09 7.19 29.00
N PHE A 75 -11.88 7.41 29.54
CA PHE A 75 -10.90 6.36 29.82
C PHE A 75 -11.48 5.28 30.75
N ILE A 76 -12.12 5.68 31.86
CA ILE A 76 -12.72 4.74 32.83
C ILE A 76 -13.85 3.91 32.23
N LEU A 77 -14.70 4.50 31.38
CA LEU A 77 -15.75 3.76 30.66
C LEU A 77 -15.14 2.70 29.74
N ARG A 78 -14.10 3.06 28.98
CA ARG A 78 -13.40 2.12 28.09
C ARG A 78 -12.68 1.02 28.86
N LEU A 79 -11.97 1.38 29.93
CA LEU A 79 -11.24 0.47 30.81
C LEU A 79 -12.20 -0.54 31.46
N THR A 80 -13.34 -0.06 31.96
CA THR A 80 -14.38 -0.92 32.54
C THR A 80 -14.87 -1.93 31.50
N GLY A 81 -15.10 -1.48 30.25
CA GLY A 81 -15.47 -2.36 29.14
C GLY A 81 -14.43 -3.44 28.81
N ILE A 82 -13.14 -3.09 28.84
CA ILE A 82 -12.03 -4.04 28.61
C ILE A 82 -12.02 -5.11 29.71
N PHE A 83 -12.10 -4.72 30.98
CA PHE A 83 -12.12 -5.67 32.08
C PHE A 83 -13.39 -6.54 32.11
N ALA A 84 -14.51 -5.97 31.69
CA ALA A 84 -15.80 -6.65 31.57
C ALA A 84 -15.92 -7.52 30.30
N ALA A 85 -14.88 -7.64 29.47
CA ALA A 85 -14.92 -8.45 28.24
C ALA A 85 -14.97 -9.96 28.50
N SER A 86 -14.55 -10.44 29.69
CA SER A 86 -14.68 -11.84 30.09
C SER A 86 -15.87 -12.02 31.03
N GLU A 87 -16.62 -13.12 30.88
CA GLU A 87 -17.85 -13.32 31.65
C GLU A 87 -17.60 -13.42 33.17
N LYS A 88 -16.49 -14.02 33.59
CA LYS A 88 -16.14 -14.12 35.02
C LYS A 88 -15.82 -12.75 35.61
N SER A 89 -15.04 -11.93 34.90
CA SER A 89 -14.70 -10.57 35.35
C SER A 89 -15.90 -9.65 35.29
N PHE A 90 -16.75 -9.78 34.27
CA PHE A 90 -18.03 -9.09 34.20
C PHE A 90 -18.87 -9.37 35.44
N GLN A 91 -19.06 -10.65 35.81
CA GLN A 91 -19.82 -11.03 37.00
C GLN A 91 -19.21 -10.46 38.28
N HIS A 92 -17.87 -10.49 38.40
CA HIS A 92 -17.17 -9.90 39.54
C HIS A 92 -17.38 -8.39 39.65
N LEU A 93 -17.28 -7.66 38.53
CA LEU A 93 -17.51 -6.21 38.46
C LEU A 93 -18.99 -5.86 38.70
N GLN A 94 -19.92 -6.69 38.18
CA GLN A 94 -21.37 -6.54 38.39
C GLN A 94 -21.74 -6.71 39.87
N GLN A 95 -21.16 -7.69 40.57
CA GLN A 95 -21.38 -7.90 42.02
C GLN A 95 -20.96 -6.70 42.88
N ARG A 96 -19.99 -5.92 42.39
CA ARG A 96 -19.52 -4.68 43.03
C ARG A 96 -20.18 -3.42 42.46
N GLU A 97 -21.26 -3.59 41.68
CA GLU A 97 -22.03 -2.53 41.02
C GLU A 97 -21.23 -1.64 40.05
N VAL A 98 -20.03 -2.05 39.64
CA VAL A 98 -19.13 -1.26 38.77
C VAL A 98 -19.73 -1.10 37.38
N VAL A 99 -20.19 -2.20 36.78
CA VAL A 99 -20.78 -2.19 35.43
C VAL A 99 -22.08 -1.38 35.41
N PHE A 100 -22.90 -1.51 36.47
CA PHE A 100 -24.13 -0.74 36.60
C PHE A 100 -23.85 0.76 36.77
N ALA A 101 -22.85 1.14 37.56
CA ALA A 101 -22.43 2.53 37.72
C ALA A 101 -21.85 3.13 36.42
N ALA A 102 -21.16 2.34 35.60
CA ALA A 102 -20.57 2.81 34.34
C ALA A 102 -21.58 2.89 33.18
N PHE A 103 -22.48 1.91 33.07
CA PHE A 103 -23.31 1.71 31.86
C PHE A 103 -24.82 1.59 32.12
N GLY A 104 -25.26 1.64 33.38
CA GLY A 104 -26.66 1.68 33.77
C GLY A 104 -27.22 3.10 33.88
N GLU A 105 -28.46 3.21 34.36
CA GLU A 105 -29.15 4.51 34.54
C GLU A 105 -28.45 5.44 35.52
N ALA A 106 -27.75 4.89 36.51
CA ALA A 106 -26.98 5.65 37.50
C ALA A 106 -25.64 6.20 36.96
N GLY A 107 -25.29 5.89 35.71
CA GLY A 107 -24.03 6.29 35.08
C GLY A 107 -24.10 7.65 34.38
N PRO A 108 -23.20 7.90 33.39
CA PRO A 108 -23.08 9.21 32.76
C PRO A 108 -24.31 9.61 31.94
N LEU A 109 -25.22 8.68 31.64
CA LEU A 109 -26.42 8.90 30.82
C LEU A 109 -27.37 9.97 31.38
N SER A 110 -27.45 10.09 32.70
CA SER A 110 -28.27 11.10 33.38
C SER A 110 -27.49 12.36 33.79
N SER A 111 -26.20 12.44 33.47
CA SER A 111 -25.32 13.55 33.83
C SER A 111 -25.27 14.60 32.71
N ALA A 112 -25.06 15.87 33.07
CA ALA A 112 -24.78 16.94 32.12
C ALA A 112 -23.51 16.66 31.28
N LEU A 113 -22.61 15.82 31.81
CA LEU A 113 -21.41 15.38 31.11
C LEU A 113 -21.70 14.51 29.87
N TRP A 114 -22.91 13.95 29.73
CA TRP A 114 -23.30 13.20 28.52
C TRP A 114 -23.25 14.04 27.24
N GLU A 115 -23.34 15.37 27.35
CA GLU A 115 -23.19 16.30 26.22
C GLU A 115 -21.75 16.35 25.68
N ASP A 116 -20.76 15.85 26.42
CA ASP A 116 -19.39 15.70 25.94
C ASP A 116 -19.24 14.52 24.97
N THR A 117 -18.65 14.79 23.80
CA THR A 117 -18.44 13.77 22.75
C THR A 117 -17.50 12.65 23.19
N SER A 118 -16.48 12.97 23.99
CA SER A 118 -15.51 11.99 24.49
C SER A 118 -16.16 10.97 25.40
N ILE A 119 -17.15 11.39 26.20
CA ILE A 119 -17.89 10.51 27.12
C ILE A 119 -18.81 9.58 26.34
N ARG A 120 -19.58 10.10 25.37
CA ARG A 120 -20.41 9.25 24.50
C ARG A 120 -19.56 8.25 23.71
N SER A 121 -18.40 8.69 23.22
CA SER A 121 -17.43 7.81 22.56
C SER A 121 -16.92 6.73 23.52
N GLY A 122 -16.49 7.11 24.72
CA GLY A 122 -15.97 6.19 25.74
C GLY A 122 -17.01 5.16 26.17
N TRP A 123 -18.25 5.59 26.37
CA TRP A 123 -19.38 4.72 26.70
C TRP A 123 -19.65 3.69 25.59
N VAL A 124 -19.72 4.13 24.33
CA VAL A 124 -19.94 3.23 23.18
C VAL A 124 -18.81 2.21 23.03
N HIS A 125 -17.55 2.64 23.14
CA HIS A 125 -16.39 1.76 23.01
C HIS A 125 -16.27 0.79 24.19
N GLY A 126 -16.58 1.25 25.42
CA GLY A 126 -16.65 0.39 26.59
C GLY A 126 -17.73 -0.68 26.45
N ALA A 127 -18.93 -0.29 26.01
CA ALA A 127 -20.04 -1.20 25.77
C ALA A 127 -19.72 -2.23 24.67
N ASP A 128 -19.11 -1.79 23.57
CA ASP A 128 -18.66 -2.69 22.48
C ASP A 128 -17.56 -3.67 22.94
N SER A 129 -16.68 -3.23 23.84
CA SER A 129 -15.60 -4.05 24.38
C SER A 129 -16.11 -5.15 25.30
N MET A 130 -17.08 -4.84 26.18
CA MET A 130 -17.68 -5.85 27.07
C MET A 130 -18.60 -6.83 26.35
N LEU A 131 -19.16 -6.45 25.20
CA LEU A 131 -20.13 -7.25 24.46
C LEU A 131 -19.46 -8.43 23.73
N LYS A 132 -19.04 -9.44 24.52
CA LYS A 132 -18.38 -10.68 24.07
C LYS A 132 -19.09 -11.94 24.55
N HIS A 133 -19.99 -11.83 25.52
CA HIS A 133 -20.67 -12.95 26.16
C HIS A 133 -22.12 -12.60 26.51
N TYR A 134 -22.91 -13.62 26.82
CA TYR A 134 -24.36 -13.48 27.00
C TYR A 134 -24.72 -12.62 28.23
N SER A 135 -23.99 -12.71 29.35
CA SER A 135 -24.26 -11.88 30.52
C SER A 135 -24.19 -10.36 30.24
N ALA A 136 -23.21 -9.89 29.45
CA ALA A 136 -23.10 -8.48 29.06
C ALA A 136 -24.20 -8.07 28.08
N PHE A 137 -24.54 -8.95 27.13
CA PHE A 137 -25.68 -8.75 26.22
C PHE A 137 -27.00 -8.58 27.00
N GLN A 138 -27.28 -9.45 27.95
CA GLN A 138 -28.48 -9.40 28.78
C GLN A 138 -28.52 -8.12 29.63
N PHE A 139 -27.39 -7.72 30.21
CA PHE A 139 -27.28 -6.47 30.95
C PHE A 139 -27.65 -5.26 30.07
N LEU A 140 -27.06 -5.13 28.89
CA LEU A 140 -27.35 -4.00 27.97
C LEU A 140 -28.80 -3.99 27.50
N CYS A 141 -29.40 -5.16 27.26
CA CYS A 141 -30.81 -5.24 26.89
C CYS A 141 -31.73 -4.80 28.04
N ASN A 142 -31.35 -5.07 29.30
CA ASN A 142 -32.15 -4.77 30.47
C ASN A 142 -31.91 -3.35 31.03
N SER A 143 -30.81 -2.69 30.67
CA SER A 143 -30.44 -1.36 31.18
C SER A 143 -31.01 -0.18 30.39
N GLY A 144 -31.84 -0.44 29.37
CA GLY A 144 -32.33 0.61 28.46
C GLY A 144 -31.28 1.12 27.46
N ALA A 145 -30.08 0.52 27.43
CA ALA A 145 -28.98 0.96 26.58
C ALA A 145 -29.34 0.93 25.08
N LEU A 146 -30.25 0.05 24.65
CA LEU A 146 -30.62 -0.06 23.24
C LEU A 146 -31.19 1.24 22.66
N ASP A 147 -32.03 1.95 23.42
CA ASP A 147 -32.58 3.24 23.00
C ASP A 147 -31.51 4.32 22.89
N VAL A 148 -30.56 4.32 23.84
CA VAL A 148 -29.39 5.20 23.81
C VAL A 148 -28.56 4.94 22.56
N VAL A 149 -28.24 3.67 22.25
CA VAL A 149 -27.41 3.34 21.08
C VAL A 149 -28.12 3.74 19.77
N PHE A 150 -29.45 3.57 19.68
CA PHE A 150 -30.22 4.06 18.53
C PHE A 150 -30.15 5.59 18.38
N ALA A 151 -30.27 6.33 19.47
CA ALA A 151 -30.14 7.79 19.45
C ALA A 151 -28.73 8.22 18.99
N LEU A 152 -27.69 7.51 19.44
CA LEU A 152 -26.29 7.78 19.11
C LEU A 152 -25.94 7.53 17.63
N GLN A 153 -26.75 6.79 16.86
CA GLN A 153 -26.53 6.69 15.40
C GLN A 153 -26.62 8.05 14.70
N GLY A 154 -27.37 9.00 15.27
CA GLY A 154 -27.50 10.37 14.78
C GLY A 154 -26.59 11.39 15.44
N ASP A 155 -25.56 10.95 16.15
CA ASP A 155 -24.61 11.84 16.81
C ASP A 155 -23.84 12.72 15.80
N CYS A 156 -23.50 13.95 16.20
CA CYS A 156 -22.69 14.85 15.39
C CYS A 156 -21.26 14.33 15.16
N SER A 157 -20.74 13.51 16.09
CA SER A 157 -19.45 12.85 15.97
C SER A 157 -19.52 11.59 15.13
N LEU A 158 -18.75 11.56 14.04
CA LEU A 158 -18.64 10.38 13.17
C LEU A 158 -18.14 9.14 13.92
N PHE A 159 -17.28 9.31 14.94
CA PHE A 159 -16.75 8.22 15.75
C PHE A 159 -17.82 7.59 16.64
N VAL A 160 -18.64 8.42 17.29
CA VAL A 160 -19.76 7.97 18.13
C VAL A 160 -20.81 7.27 17.28
N ALA A 161 -21.24 7.91 16.18
CA ALA A 161 -22.24 7.34 15.27
C ALA A 161 -21.80 6.00 14.65
N SER A 162 -20.53 5.91 14.24
CA SER A 162 -19.95 4.66 13.71
C SER A 162 -19.83 3.57 14.78
N GLY A 163 -19.38 3.92 15.99
CA GLY A 163 -19.31 3.01 17.12
C GLY A 163 -20.69 2.48 17.53
N ALA A 164 -21.70 3.35 17.59
CA ALA A 164 -23.08 2.96 17.91
C ALA A 164 -23.66 2.00 16.85
N THR A 165 -23.38 2.27 15.57
CA THR A 165 -23.78 1.39 14.46
C THR A 165 -23.14 0.01 14.57
N ARG A 166 -21.85 -0.07 14.93
CA ARG A 166 -21.14 -1.34 15.17
C ARG A 166 -21.70 -2.08 16.38
N LEU A 167 -21.99 -1.37 17.46
CA LEU A 167 -22.56 -1.94 18.68
C LEU A 167 -23.95 -2.55 18.40
N LEU A 168 -24.83 -1.87 17.65
CA LEU A 168 -26.12 -2.42 17.22
C LEU A 168 -25.96 -3.68 16.37
N ALA A 169 -25.01 -3.69 15.43
CA ALA A 169 -24.74 -4.87 14.62
C ALA A 169 -24.32 -6.06 15.49
N ARG A 170 -23.45 -5.86 16.47
CA ARG A 170 -23.03 -6.92 17.41
C ARG A 170 -24.15 -7.38 18.34
N LEU A 171 -24.97 -6.46 18.85
CA LEU A 171 -26.16 -6.80 19.65
C LEU A 171 -27.12 -7.68 18.85
N LEU A 172 -27.34 -7.36 17.57
CA LEU A 172 -28.17 -8.17 16.68
C LEU A 172 -27.58 -9.57 16.47
N VAL A 173 -26.29 -9.67 16.16
CA VAL A 173 -25.59 -10.96 15.97
C VAL A 173 -25.69 -11.83 17.22
N LEU A 174 -25.36 -11.29 18.40
CA LEU A 174 -25.43 -12.02 19.67
C LEU A 174 -26.86 -12.40 20.05
N SER A 175 -27.83 -11.53 19.78
CA SER A 175 -29.23 -11.82 20.02
C SER A 175 -29.68 -13.06 19.25
N VAL A 176 -29.29 -13.20 17.99
CA VAL A 176 -29.60 -14.38 17.17
C VAL A 176 -28.83 -15.61 17.65
N GLN A 177 -27.53 -15.47 17.94
CA GLN A 177 -26.68 -16.57 18.39
C GLN A 177 -27.09 -17.14 19.76
N SER A 178 -27.79 -16.36 20.59
CA SER A 178 -28.22 -16.81 21.92
C SER A 178 -29.36 -17.83 21.92
N GLU A 179 -30.11 -17.98 20.83
CA GLU A 179 -31.19 -18.97 20.68
C GLU A 179 -30.99 -19.86 19.42
N PRO A 180 -29.90 -20.63 19.31
CA PRO A 180 -29.49 -21.29 18.07
C PRO A 180 -30.44 -22.44 17.64
N SER A 181 -31.24 -22.97 18.56
CA SER A 181 -32.23 -24.02 18.28
C SER A 181 -33.48 -23.52 17.54
N ARG A 182 -33.63 -22.20 17.36
CA ARG A 182 -34.79 -21.58 16.72
C ARG A 182 -34.50 -21.38 15.24
N LEU A 183 -35.21 -22.12 14.39
CA LEU A 183 -35.16 -21.90 12.94
C LEU A 183 -35.77 -20.53 12.65
N LEU A 184 -34.94 -19.57 12.27
CA LEU A 184 -35.40 -18.25 11.88
C LEU A 184 -36.14 -18.31 10.55
N SER A 185 -37.33 -17.74 10.52
CA SER A 185 -38.10 -17.50 9.30
C SER A 185 -38.32 -16.00 9.09
N ALA A 186 -38.91 -15.62 7.96
CA ALA A 186 -39.31 -14.24 7.72
C ALA A 186 -40.40 -13.73 8.70
N LYS A 187 -40.98 -14.61 9.54
CA LYS A 187 -42.00 -14.24 10.52
C LYS A 187 -41.39 -13.65 11.79
N ASP A 188 -41.96 -12.53 12.25
CA ASP A 188 -41.53 -11.80 13.46
C ASP A 188 -41.45 -12.66 14.74
N CYS A 189 -42.37 -13.63 14.91
CA CYS A 189 -42.45 -14.45 16.11
C CYS A 189 -41.25 -15.39 16.31
N ASP A 190 -40.49 -15.66 15.26
CA ASP A 190 -39.36 -16.58 15.29
C ASP A 190 -38.07 -15.88 15.72
N TRP A 191 -38.03 -14.55 15.72
CA TRP A 191 -36.86 -13.77 16.12
C TRP A 191 -36.81 -13.52 17.62
N PRO A 192 -35.62 -13.58 18.26
CA PRO A 192 -35.42 -13.12 19.63
C PRO A 192 -35.84 -11.66 19.82
N ALA A 193 -36.23 -11.29 21.05
CA ALA A 193 -36.86 -9.98 21.32
C ALA A 193 -35.99 -8.77 20.92
N CYS A 194 -34.70 -8.79 21.25
CA CYS A 194 -33.75 -7.73 20.87
C CYS A 194 -33.58 -7.65 19.35
N ALA A 195 -33.31 -8.79 18.70
CA ALA A 195 -33.18 -8.85 17.24
C ALA A 195 -34.44 -8.35 16.51
N ARG A 196 -35.63 -8.73 16.98
CA ARG A 196 -36.91 -8.25 16.45
C ARG A 196 -37.04 -6.72 16.57
N MET A 197 -36.65 -6.16 17.71
CA MET A 197 -36.69 -4.71 17.93
C MET A 197 -35.74 -3.97 16.99
N ILE A 198 -34.51 -4.47 16.83
CA ILE A 198 -33.52 -3.87 15.93
C ILE A 198 -33.99 -3.95 14.47
N ALA A 199 -34.50 -5.10 14.03
CA ALA A 199 -35.02 -5.27 12.67
C ALA A 199 -36.22 -4.34 12.41
N ALA A 200 -37.19 -4.30 13.32
CA ALA A 200 -38.38 -3.45 13.18
C ALA A 200 -38.04 -1.95 13.12
N ARG A 201 -37.12 -1.46 13.96
CA ARG A 201 -36.67 -0.06 13.91
C ARG A 201 -35.91 0.27 12.63
N THR A 202 -35.12 -0.69 12.15
CA THR A 202 -34.39 -0.56 10.88
C THR A 202 -35.36 -0.41 9.71
N GLU A 203 -36.38 -1.28 9.65
CA GLU A 203 -37.47 -1.22 8.66
C GLU A 203 -38.26 0.09 8.72
N GLU A 204 -38.65 0.52 9.91
CA GLU A 204 -39.38 1.78 10.10
C GLU A 204 -38.53 2.98 9.63
N ALA A 205 -37.24 2.99 9.94
CA ALA A 205 -36.32 4.04 9.53
C ALA A 205 -36.09 4.06 8.01
N LEU A 206 -36.01 2.89 7.36
CA LEU A 206 -35.93 2.78 5.90
C LEU A 206 -37.22 3.23 5.20
N ALA A 207 -38.39 3.00 5.82
CA ALA A 207 -39.68 3.47 5.30
C ALA A 207 -39.95 4.96 5.60
N SER A 208 -39.08 5.62 6.37
CA SER A 208 -39.27 7.01 6.77
C SER A 208 -38.78 7.99 5.70
N ARG A 209 -39.38 9.18 5.63
CA ARG A 209 -38.93 10.28 4.75
C ARG A 209 -37.66 10.99 5.21
N SER A 210 -37.10 10.63 6.36
CA SER A 210 -35.87 11.24 6.87
C SER A 210 -34.63 10.60 6.24
N ALA A 211 -33.94 11.35 5.38
CA ALA A 211 -32.71 10.89 4.72
C ALA A 211 -31.64 10.45 5.73
N ALA A 212 -31.55 11.11 6.89
CA ALA A 212 -30.62 10.74 7.96
C ALA A 212 -30.97 9.36 8.56
N ARG A 213 -32.26 9.10 8.85
CA ARG A 213 -32.72 7.79 9.36
C ARG A 213 -32.43 6.67 8.36
N VAL A 214 -32.73 6.91 7.08
CA VAL A 214 -32.42 5.95 5.99
C VAL A 214 -30.92 5.69 5.94
N GLN A 215 -30.10 6.73 5.96
CA GLN A 215 -28.64 6.59 5.91
C GLN A 215 -28.08 5.79 7.10
N HIS A 216 -28.59 6.01 8.32
CA HIS A 216 -28.14 5.27 9.50
C HIS A 216 -28.52 3.79 9.43
N SER A 217 -29.75 3.48 8.99
CA SER A 217 -30.20 2.10 8.76
C SER A 217 -29.35 1.39 7.70
N LEU A 218 -29.04 2.06 6.59
CA LEU A 218 -28.20 1.48 5.54
C LEU A 218 -26.79 1.19 6.06
N LYS A 219 -26.18 2.13 6.81
CA LYS A 219 -24.87 1.91 7.44
C LYS A 219 -24.88 0.74 8.43
N LEU A 220 -25.95 0.58 9.22
CA LEU A 220 -26.12 -0.56 10.11
C LEU A 220 -26.13 -1.88 9.34
N LEU A 221 -26.89 -1.94 8.24
CA LEU A 221 -26.96 -3.14 7.40
C LEU A 221 -25.62 -3.44 6.72
N THR A 222 -24.95 -2.43 6.17
CA THR A 222 -23.61 -2.59 5.60
C THR A 222 -22.64 -3.17 6.63
N THR A 223 -22.60 -2.58 7.84
CA THR A 223 -21.74 -3.03 8.94
C THR A 223 -22.09 -4.45 9.37
N LEU A 224 -23.38 -4.79 9.44
CA LEU A 224 -23.85 -6.11 9.82
C LEU A 224 -23.39 -7.19 8.82
N PHE A 225 -23.60 -6.95 7.52
CA PHE A 225 -23.22 -7.90 6.47
C PHE A 225 -21.70 -7.96 6.25
N GLU A 226 -20.92 -6.97 6.69
CA GLU A 226 -19.46 -7.08 6.75
C GLU A 226 -19.01 -7.97 7.92
N LEU A 227 -19.65 -7.83 9.09
CA LEU A 227 -19.29 -8.55 10.30
C LEU A 227 -19.76 -10.01 10.32
N ASN A 228 -20.86 -10.33 9.63
CA ASN A 228 -21.49 -11.65 9.72
C ASN A 228 -21.93 -12.21 8.37
N GLN A 229 -21.66 -13.50 8.15
CA GLN A 229 -21.90 -14.20 6.87
C GLN A 229 -22.81 -15.44 7.04
N ASP A 230 -23.51 -15.56 8.17
CA ASP A 230 -24.37 -16.72 8.47
C ASP A 230 -25.67 -16.70 7.66
N ALA A 231 -26.28 -17.87 7.45
CA ALA A 231 -27.52 -18.02 6.66
C ALA A 231 -28.70 -17.15 7.14
N TRP A 232 -28.77 -16.78 8.43
CA TRP A 232 -29.87 -15.94 8.92
C TRP A 232 -29.84 -14.51 8.37
N THR A 233 -28.69 -14.02 7.90
CA THR A 233 -28.58 -12.69 7.29
C THR A 233 -29.36 -12.61 5.98
N GLU A 234 -29.51 -13.74 5.26
CA GLU A 234 -30.36 -13.83 4.08
C GLU A 234 -31.85 -13.69 4.44
N VAL A 235 -32.28 -14.30 5.55
CA VAL A 235 -33.65 -14.17 6.07
C VAL A 235 -33.95 -12.72 6.47
N LEU A 236 -33.00 -12.04 7.12
CA LEU A 236 -33.12 -10.61 7.42
C LEU A 236 -33.24 -9.78 6.13
N TRP A 237 -32.41 -10.07 5.13
CA TRP A 237 -32.44 -9.36 3.86
C TRP A 237 -33.77 -9.52 3.14
N GLN A 238 -34.37 -10.72 3.12
CA GLN A 238 -35.69 -10.92 2.51
C GLN A 238 -36.76 -9.99 3.11
N ARG A 239 -36.69 -9.74 4.42
CA ARG A 239 -37.60 -8.83 5.12
C ARG A 239 -37.34 -7.35 4.79
N ILE A 240 -36.08 -6.98 4.59
CA ILE A 240 -35.65 -5.59 4.36
C ILE A 240 -35.71 -5.19 2.88
N ALA A 241 -35.52 -6.12 1.95
CA ALA A 241 -35.45 -5.89 0.52
C ALA A 241 -36.68 -5.13 -0.02
N GLU A 242 -37.88 -5.45 0.49
CA GLU A 242 -39.13 -4.76 0.13
C GLU A 242 -39.14 -3.26 0.52
N ARG A 243 -38.29 -2.84 1.46
CA ARG A 243 -38.13 -1.43 1.85
C ARG A 243 -37.03 -0.71 1.06
N ILE A 244 -36.12 -1.46 0.43
CA ILE A 244 -35.05 -0.89 -0.40
C ILE A 244 -35.56 -0.56 -1.80
N GLU A 245 -36.46 -1.37 -2.36
CA GLU A 245 -37.01 -1.16 -3.70
C GLU A 245 -37.64 0.24 -3.88
N PRO A 246 -38.53 0.72 -2.99
CA PRO A 246 -39.12 2.06 -3.13
C PRO A 246 -38.07 3.18 -3.06
N LEU A 247 -37.03 3.04 -2.24
CA LEU A 247 -35.95 4.02 -2.13
C LEU A 247 -35.19 4.17 -3.47
N LEU A 248 -34.98 3.07 -4.18
CA LEU A 248 -34.35 3.09 -5.50
C LEU A 248 -35.23 3.70 -6.58
N MET A 249 -36.55 3.78 -6.37
CA MET A 249 -37.50 4.39 -7.31
C MET A 249 -37.74 5.88 -7.05
N GLU A 250 -37.18 6.45 -5.97
CA GLU A 250 -37.28 7.88 -5.69
C GLU A 250 -36.30 8.70 -6.56
N GLU A 251 -36.75 9.87 -7.03
CA GLU A 251 -35.91 10.83 -7.75
C GLU A 251 -35.77 12.13 -6.95
N PRO A 252 -34.57 12.47 -6.42
CA PRO A 252 -33.32 11.69 -6.43
C PRO A 252 -33.28 10.56 -5.38
N VAL A 253 -32.54 9.49 -5.67
CA VAL A 253 -32.36 8.35 -4.75
C VAL A 253 -31.72 8.81 -3.42
N PRO A 254 -32.39 8.61 -2.26
CA PRO A 254 -31.85 8.99 -0.97
C PRO A 254 -30.66 8.10 -0.59
N ALA A 255 -29.64 8.70 0.04
CA ALA A 255 -28.47 7.98 0.57
C ALA A 255 -27.78 7.04 -0.45
N GLY A 256 -27.76 7.39 -1.74
CA GLY A 256 -27.25 6.54 -2.83
C GLY A 256 -25.86 5.93 -2.58
N ARG A 257 -24.92 6.66 -1.96
CA ARG A 257 -23.60 6.11 -1.58
C ARG A 257 -23.70 4.94 -0.60
N SER A 258 -24.55 5.05 0.42
CA SER A 258 -24.75 3.98 1.40
C SER A 258 -25.45 2.75 0.80
N LEU A 259 -26.30 2.94 -0.22
CA LEU A 259 -26.84 1.82 -1.00
C LEU A 259 -25.74 1.10 -1.79
N VAL A 260 -24.81 1.84 -2.40
CA VAL A 260 -23.65 1.24 -3.08
C VAL A 260 -22.81 0.41 -2.11
N ASP A 261 -22.47 0.96 -0.95
CA ASP A 261 -21.68 0.26 0.08
C ASP A 261 -22.40 -1.01 0.57
N LEU A 262 -23.72 -0.93 0.79
CA LEU A 262 -24.56 -2.07 1.15
C LEU A 262 -24.52 -3.18 0.10
N PHE A 263 -24.80 -2.86 -1.17
CA PHE A 263 -24.80 -3.86 -2.24
C PHE A 263 -23.44 -4.52 -2.41
N LEU A 264 -22.34 -3.76 -2.33
CA LEU A 264 -21.00 -4.31 -2.46
C LEU A 264 -20.58 -5.15 -1.26
N SER A 265 -20.99 -4.79 -0.04
CA SER A 265 -20.78 -5.60 1.16
C SER A 265 -21.50 -6.96 1.02
N MET A 266 -22.78 -6.91 0.66
CA MET A 266 -23.60 -8.11 0.47
C MET A 266 -23.09 -8.99 -0.68
N ALA A 267 -22.71 -8.42 -1.82
CA ALA A 267 -22.28 -9.20 -2.98
C ALA A 267 -20.92 -9.90 -2.77
N ARG A 268 -20.14 -9.51 -1.74
CA ARG A 268 -18.92 -10.20 -1.32
C ARG A 268 -19.18 -11.36 -0.35
N SER A 269 -20.38 -11.45 0.20
CA SER A 269 -20.82 -12.48 1.13
C SER A 269 -21.05 -13.83 0.45
N SER A 270 -20.70 -14.92 1.13
CA SER A 270 -21.15 -16.26 0.72
C SER A 270 -22.64 -16.51 0.98
N ALA A 271 -23.28 -15.79 1.91
CA ALA A 271 -24.70 -15.95 2.22
C ALA A 271 -25.61 -15.48 1.08
N PHE A 272 -25.11 -14.58 0.21
CA PHE A 272 -25.88 -14.00 -0.90
C PHE A 272 -25.45 -14.55 -2.28
N SER A 273 -24.90 -15.76 -2.33
CA SER A 273 -24.41 -16.37 -3.57
C SER A 273 -25.51 -16.82 -4.55
N CYS A 274 -26.78 -16.84 -4.13
CA CYS A 274 -27.90 -17.26 -4.98
C CYS A 274 -28.20 -16.22 -6.07
N HIS A 275 -28.00 -16.60 -7.34
CA HIS A 275 -28.21 -15.70 -8.49
C HIS A 275 -29.68 -15.29 -8.70
N GLU A 276 -30.65 -16.06 -8.18
CA GLU A 276 -32.08 -15.74 -8.25
C GLU A 276 -32.58 -14.89 -7.07
N GLY A 277 -31.70 -14.59 -6.11
CA GLY A 277 -32.01 -13.82 -4.91
C GLY A 277 -32.42 -12.37 -5.20
N SER A 278 -33.14 -11.76 -4.26
CA SER A 278 -33.58 -10.36 -4.35
C SER A 278 -32.42 -9.36 -4.42
N LEU A 279 -31.22 -9.72 -3.94
CA LEU A 279 -30.00 -8.91 -4.04
C LEU A 279 -29.72 -8.48 -5.48
N TRP A 280 -29.64 -9.43 -6.41
CA TRP A 280 -29.23 -9.14 -7.78
C TRP A 280 -30.31 -8.38 -8.56
N LYS A 281 -31.59 -8.60 -8.24
CA LYS A 281 -32.71 -7.81 -8.77
C LYS A 281 -32.63 -6.34 -8.33
N LEU A 282 -32.33 -6.10 -7.06
CA LEU A 282 -32.17 -4.75 -6.53
C LEU A 282 -30.86 -4.09 -6.98
N ALA A 283 -29.79 -4.87 -7.21
CA ALA A 283 -28.56 -4.37 -7.80
C ALA A 283 -28.77 -3.92 -9.27
N ASP A 284 -29.52 -4.68 -10.08
CA ASP A 284 -29.96 -4.26 -11.42
C ASP A 284 -30.73 -2.94 -11.36
N LEU A 285 -31.71 -2.84 -10.44
CA LEU A 285 -32.48 -1.62 -10.26
C LEU A 285 -31.60 -0.43 -9.82
N ALA A 286 -30.64 -0.66 -8.93
CA ALA A 286 -29.69 0.35 -8.50
C ALA A 286 -28.78 0.83 -9.65
N LEU A 287 -28.35 -0.08 -10.53
CA LEU A 287 -27.60 0.28 -11.74
C LEU A 287 -28.40 1.16 -12.70
N LYS A 288 -29.74 1.06 -12.69
CA LYS A 288 -30.65 1.86 -13.54
C LYS A 288 -30.95 3.24 -12.95
N ASN A 289 -31.14 3.32 -11.63
CA ASN A 289 -31.74 4.49 -10.99
C ASN A 289 -30.74 5.35 -10.20
N LEU A 290 -29.57 4.81 -9.80
CA LEU A 290 -28.55 5.63 -9.15
C LEU A 290 -28.01 6.67 -10.12
N SER A 291 -27.65 7.84 -9.57
CA SER A 291 -27.00 8.89 -10.37
C SER A 291 -25.68 8.39 -10.98
N LEU A 292 -25.30 8.93 -12.15
CA LEU A 292 -24.06 8.55 -12.84
C LEU A 292 -22.79 8.71 -11.98
N ALA A 293 -22.80 9.67 -11.04
CA ALA A 293 -21.70 9.88 -10.10
C ALA A 293 -21.60 8.79 -9.01
N GLN A 294 -22.69 8.08 -8.70
CA GLN A 294 -22.77 7.05 -7.67
C GLN A 294 -22.70 5.64 -8.25
N VAL A 295 -23.23 5.44 -9.45
CA VAL A 295 -23.33 4.13 -10.08
C VAL A 295 -21.98 3.57 -10.53
N GLY A 296 -20.99 4.43 -10.84
CA GLY A 296 -19.66 4.03 -11.26
C GLY A 296 -18.94 3.12 -10.25
N PRO A 297 -18.80 3.53 -8.98
CA PRO A 297 -18.26 2.68 -7.91
C PRO A 297 -19.00 1.34 -7.73
N LEU A 298 -20.33 1.34 -7.85
CA LEU A 298 -21.13 0.10 -7.79
C LEU A 298 -20.77 -0.83 -8.94
N ALA A 299 -20.84 -0.34 -10.18
CA ALA A 299 -20.55 -1.12 -11.38
C ALA A 299 -19.12 -1.69 -11.36
N LEU A 300 -18.12 -0.87 -11.01
CA LEU A 300 -16.73 -1.34 -10.88
C LEU A 300 -16.60 -2.41 -9.79
N GLY A 301 -17.25 -2.19 -8.64
CA GLY A 301 -17.22 -3.16 -7.54
C GLY A 301 -17.84 -4.50 -7.92
N LEU A 302 -18.94 -4.50 -8.67
CA LEU A 302 -19.61 -5.69 -9.17
C LEU A 302 -18.78 -6.44 -10.24
N LEU A 303 -18.12 -5.71 -11.15
CA LEU A 303 -17.23 -6.31 -12.17
C LEU A 303 -16.02 -7.04 -11.58
N LYS A 304 -15.58 -6.65 -10.37
CA LYS A 304 -14.48 -7.32 -9.66
C LYS A 304 -14.90 -8.64 -9.00
N LEU A 305 -16.20 -8.91 -8.88
CA LEU A 305 -16.70 -10.11 -8.21
C LEU A 305 -16.67 -11.31 -9.15
N LYS A 306 -16.05 -12.40 -8.69
CA LYS A 306 -16.00 -13.67 -9.44
C LYS A 306 -17.39 -14.32 -9.62
N ALA A 307 -18.29 -14.11 -8.67
CA ALA A 307 -19.63 -14.70 -8.65
C ALA A 307 -20.73 -13.73 -9.13
N CYS A 308 -20.38 -12.68 -9.88
CA CYS A 308 -21.36 -11.75 -10.43
C CYS A 308 -22.19 -12.42 -11.55
N PRO A 309 -23.54 -12.38 -11.53
CA PRO A 309 -24.35 -12.88 -12.63
C PRO A 309 -24.01 -12.18 -13.96
N GLU A 310 -24.00 -12.91 -15.07
CA GLU A 310 -23.61 -12.38 -16.39
C GLU A 310 -24.44 -11.15 -16.82
N ALA A 311 -25.75 -11.14 -16.54
CA ALA A 311 -26.62 -10.01 -16.85
C ALA A 311 -26.21 -8.73 -16.10
N ILE A 312 -25.88 -8.86 -14.80
CA ILE A 312 -25.42 -7.75 -13.95
C ILE A 312 -24.03 -7.30 -14.38
N HIS A 313 -23.16 -8.24 -14.74
CA HIS A 313 -21.83 -7.96 -15.28
C HIS A 313 -21.92 -7.14 -16.57
N ALA A 314 -22.74 -7.57 -17.54
CA ALA A 314 -22.97 -6.86 -18.79
C ALA A 314 -23.53 -5.45 -18.56
N GLN A 315 -24.52 -5.32 -17.69
CA GLN A 315 -25.11 -4.04 -17.36
C GLN A 315 -24.14 -3.09 -16.64
N SER A 316 -23.33 -3.61 -15.70
CA SER A 316 -22.30 -2.83 -15.01
C SER A 316 -21.30 -2.27 -16.01
N LEU A 317 -20.89 -3.07 -17.00
CA LEU A 317 -20.03 -2.61 -18.08
C LEU A 317 -20.71 -1.53 -18.93
N ASN A 318 -21.98 -1.72 -19.31
CA ASN A 318 -22.74 -0.75 -20.12
C ASN A 318 -22.83 0.62 -19.43
N VAL A 319 -23.13 0.63 -18.12
CA VAL A 319 -23.23 1.86 -17.35
C VAL A 319 -21.88 2.59 -17.25
N LEU A 320 -20.77 1.86 -17.07
CA LEU A 320 -19.43 2.46 -17.05
C LEU A 320 -19.01 3.03 -18.41
N LEU A 321 -19.47 2.45 -19.52
CA LEU A 321 -19.12 2.91 -20.86
C LEU A 321 -19.99 4.06 -21.35
N LEU A 322 -21.18 4.25 -20.76
CA LEU A 322 -22.17 5.23 -21.19
C LEU A 322 -21.60 6.67 -21.35
N PRO A 323 -20.77 7.21 -20.43
CA PRO A 323 -20.21 8.56 -20.63
C PRO A 323 -19.25 8.64 -21.82
N MET A 324 -18.47 7.58 -22.08
CA MET A 324 -17.53 7.54 -23.21
C MET A 324 -18.27 7.40 -24.54
N ASP A 325 -19.31 6.57 -24.57
CA ASP A 325 -20.22 6.41 -25.70
C ASP A 325 -20.91 7.74 -26.08
N GLY A 326 -21.33 8.51 -25.07
CA GLY A 326 -21.86 9.86 -25.24
C GLY A 326 -20.90 10.84 -25.91
N ILE A 327 -19.62 10.83 -25.51
CA ILE A 327 -18.58 11.67 -26.12
C ILE A 327 -18.33 11.26 -27.58
N PHE A 328 -18.25 9.97 -27.84
CA PHE A 328 -18.04 9.44 -29.19
C PHE A 328 -19.14 9.91 -30.13
N ARG A 329 -20.41 9.75 -29.74
CA ARG A 329 -21.55 10.23 -30.53
C ARG A 329 -21.59 11.75 -30.67
N ALA A 330 -21.14 12.50 -29.67
CA ALA A 330 -21.10 13.96 -29.74
C ALA A 330 -20.08 14.50 -30.76
N ALA A 331 -19.06 13.70 -31.11
CA ALA A 331 -17.99 14.04 -32.04
C ALA A 331 -18.13 13.39 -33.43
N ALA A 332 -18.89 12.30 -33.57
CA ALA A 332 -19.06 11.62 -34.85
C ALA A 332 -19.90 12.43 -35.86
N HIS A 333 -19.37 12.61 -37.08
CA HIS A 333 -20.06 13.30 -38.18
C HIS A 333 -21.01 12.40 -38.99
N SER A 334 -20.93 11.07 -38.85
CA SER A 334 -21.76 10.10 -39.56
C SER A 334 -22.27 9.00 -38.64
N SER A 335 -23.53 8.61 -38.83
CA SER A 335 -24.24 7.56 -38.08
C SER A 335 -23.73 6.13 -38.38
N GLU A 336 -22.58 5.97 -39.05
CA GLU A 336 -22.13 4.70 -39.64
C GLU A 336 -21.12 3.93 -38.79
N LEU A 337 -20.45 4.56 -37.80
CA LEU A 337 -19.63 3.81 -36.84
C LEU A 337 -20.48 3.29 -35.67
N PRO A 338 -20.39 1.99 -35.33
CA PRO A 338 -20.99 1.47 -34.10
C PRO A 338 -20.48 2.25 -32.90
N GLY A 339 -21.39 2.63 -32.00
CA GLY A 339 -21.03 3.26 -30.72
C GLY A 339 -20.19 2.33 -29.84
N VAL A 340 -19.81 2.81 -28.66
CA VAL A 340 -19.21 1.94 -27.63
C VAL A 340 -20.24 0.92 -27.13
N LEU A 341 -21.52 1.27 -27.23
CA LEU A 341 -22.67 0.43 -26.91
C LEU A 341 -23.55 0.22 -28.13
N ASP A 342 -24.00 -1.03 -28.34
CA ASP A 342 -24.89 -1.41 -29.45
C ASP A 342 -26.30 -0.81 -29.28
N ASP A 343 -26.85 -0.81 -28.05
CA ASP A 343 -28.13 -0.18 -27.69
C ASP A 343 -27.94 0.72 -26.44
N PRO A 344 -27.88 2.06 -26.59
CA PRO A 344 -27.77 2.95 -25.44
C PRO A 344 -29.09 2.97 -24.64
N PRO A 345 -29.05 2.89 -23.29
CA PRO A 345 -30.24 2.99 -22.46
C PRO A 345 -30.93 4.36 -22.64
N SER A 346 -32.26 4.39 -22.52
CA SER A 346 -33.16 5.54 -22.74
C SER A 346 -32.93 6.78 -21.86
N ASN A 347 -31.86 6.82 -21.06
CA ASN A 347 -31.55 7.87 -20.08
C ASN A 347 -30.78 9.08 -20.68
N SER A 348 -30.86 9.28 -22.00
CA SER A 348 -30.11 10.31 -22.74
C SER A 348 -30.24 11.76 -22.23
N PRO A 349 -31.41 12.29 -21.78
CA PRO A 349 -31.50 13.71 -21.41
C PRO A 349 -30.77 14.03 -20.11
N SER A 350 -30.70 13.07 -19.17
CA SER A 350 -29.98 13.25 -17.91
C SER A 350 -28.46 13.33 -18.14
N MET A 351 -27.94 12.53 -19.08
CA MET A 351 -26.52 12.49 -19.44
C MET A 351 -26.06 13.80 -20.10
N GLU A 352 -26.83 14.32 -21.05
CA GLU A 352 -26.49 15.58 -21.73
C GLU A 352 -26.42 16.75 -20.76
N SER A 353 -27.32 16.80 -19.78
CA SER A 353 -27.33 17.84 -18.74
C SER A 353 -26.05 17.80 -17.88
N LEU A 354 -25.58 16.60 -17.52
CA LEU A 354 -24.38 16.40 -16.70
C LEU A 354 -23.10 16.71 -17.48
N LEU A 355 -23.03 16.31 -18.75
CA LEU A 355 -21.91 16.60 -19.64
C LEU A 355 -21.83 18.09 -20.05
N SER A 356 -22.95 18.81 -20.01
CA SER A 356 -23.01 20.25 -20.28
C SER A 356 -22.58 21.12 -19.08
N SER A 357 -22.57 20.57 -17.86
CA SER A 357 -22.10 21.26 -16.66
C SER A 357 -20.61 21.05 -16.44
N LYS A 358 -19.83 22.13 -16.30
CA LYS A 358 -18.36 22.04 -16.16
C LYS A 358 -17.93 21.15 -14.98
N ALA A 359 -18.46 21.38 -13.78
CA ALA A 359 -18.04 20.63 -12.59
C ALA A 359 -18.43 19.15 -12.66
N SER A 360 -19.66 18.87 -13.08
CA SER A 360 -20.20 17.52 -13.18
C SER A 360 -19.50 16.71 -14.28
N CYS A 361 -19.29 17.31 -15.45
CA CYS A 361 -18.62 16.69 -16.60
C CYS A 361 -17.19 16.28 -16.26
N LEU A 362 -16.38 17.21 -15.71
CA LEU A 362 -14.99 16.92 -15.35
C LEU A 362 -14.89 15.81 -14.30
N SER A 363 -15.74 15.84 -13.27
CA SER A 363 -15.77 14.79 -12.24
C SER A 363 -16.17 13.44 -12.82
N LEU A 364 -17.25 13.40 -13.60
CA LEU A 364 -17.80 12.19 -14.20
C LEU A 364 -16.79 11.53 -15.13
N LEU A 365 -16.16 12.29 -16.04
CA LEU A 365 -15.18 11.75 -16.98
C LEU A 365 -13.91 11.24 -16.28
N CYS A 366 -13.39 11.98 -15.30
CA CYS A 366 -12.25 11.52 -14.52
C CYS A 366 -12.56 10.21 -13.78
N GLN A 367 -13.73 10.10 -13.15
CA GLN A 367 -14.14 8.86 -12.45
C GLN A 367 -14.34 7.71 -13.43
N THR A 368 -15.06 7.94 -14.51
CA THR A 368 -15.35 6.94 -15.55
C THR A 368 -14.05 6.37 -16.13
N MET A 369 -13.13 7.23 -16.57
CA MET A 369 -11.87 6.78 -17.15
C MET A 369 -10.95 6.09 -16.13
N ALA A 370 -10.94 6.54 -14.87
CA ALA A 370 -10.20 5.86 -13.81
C ALA A 370 -10.76 4.46 -13.52
N HIS A 371 -12.09 4.31 -13.47
CA HIS A 371 -12.74 3.02 -13.31
C HIS A 371 -12.45 2.10 -14.50
N LEU A 372 -12.52 2.60 -15.74
CA LEU A 372 -12.19 1.85 -16.95
C LEU A 372 -10.71 1.45 -17.01
N GLU A 373 -9.79 2.28 -16.49
CA GLU A 373 -8.38 1.92 -16.42
C GLU A 373 -8.16 0.76 -15.43
N GLU A 374 -8.90 0.77 -14.32
CA GLU A 374 -8.84 -0.30 -13.32
C GLU A 374 -9.47 -1.61 -13.83
N THR A 375 -10.56 -1.56 -14.59
CA THR A 375 -11.14 -2.77 -15.21
C THR A 375 -10.18 -3.43 -16.19
N GLN A 376 -9.35 -2.65 -16.91
CA GLN A 376 -8.26 -3.22 -17.70
C GLN A 376 -7.31 -4.01 -16.80
N ARG A 377 -6.79 -3.39 -15.73
CA ARG A 377 -5.76 -4.04 -14.88
C ARG A 377 -6.23 -5.37 -14.29
N VAL A 378 -7.50 -5.47 -13.89
CA VAL A 378 -8.08 -6.69 -13.30
C VAL A 378 -8.50 -7.72 -14.36
N GLY A 379 -8.60 -7.34 -15.63
CA GLY A 379 -8.99 -8.24 -16.73
C GLY A 379 -10.50 -8.53 -16.76
N CYS A 380 -11.33 -7.59 -16.32
CA CYS A 380 -12.79 -7.76 -16.21
C CYS A 380 -13.56 -7.59 -17.53
N LEU A 381 -12.87 -7.38 -18.67
CA LEU A 381 -13.55 -7.16 -19.95
C LEU A 381 -13.83 -8.49 -20.67
N PRO A 382 -15.06 -8.70 -21.18
CA PRO A 382 -15.40 -9.89 -21.95
C PRO A 382 -14.52 -10.04 -23.21
N LEU A 383 -14.22 -11.29 -23.58
CA LEU A 383 -13.41 -11.65 -24.76
C LEU A 383 -13.98 -11.16 -26.10
N GLY A 384 -15.26 -10.77 -26.15
CA GLY A 384 -15.94 -10.26 -27.35
C GLY A 384 -16.20 -8.75 -27.36
N PHE A 385 -15.65 -7.99 -26.41
CA PHE A 385 -15.85 -6.54 -26.32
C PHE A 385 -15.12 -5.78 -27.45
N SER A 386 -15.82 -4.86 -28.12
CA SER A 386 -15.19 -4.02 -29.15
C SER A 386 -14.38 -2.89 -28.50
N HIS A 387 -13.05 -3.03 -28.51
CA HIS A 387 -12.15 -2.04 -27.89
C HIS A 387 -11.98 -0.76 -28.72
N LYS A 388 -12.25 -0.82 -30.03
CA LYS A 388 -12.01 0.31 -30.97
C LYS A 388 -12.85 1.55 -30.63
N PRO A 389 -14.19 1.47 -30.43
CA PRO A 389 -14.98 2.65 -30.08
C PRO A 389 -14.52 3.32 -28.78
N LEU A 390 -14.15 2.53 -27.77
CA LEU A 390 -13.63 3.05 -26.51
C LEU A 390 -12.31 3.78 -26.73
N LEU A 391 -11.39 3.21 -27.51
CA LEU A 391 -10.13 3.83 -27.86
C LEU A 391 -10.35 5.17 -28.58
N CYS A 392 -11.19 5.20 -29.61
CA CYS A 392 -11.55 6.41 -30.32
C CYS A 392 -12.18 7.45 -29.39
N SER A 393 -13.05 7.04 -28.46
CA SER A 393 -13.65 7.94 -27.47
C SER A 393 -12.60 8.63 -26.60
N VAL A 394 -11.58 7.89 -26.14
CA VAL A 394 -10.48 8.45 -25.34
C VAL A 394 -9.62 9.40 -26.17
N VAL A 395 -9.32 9.05 -27.43
CA VAL A 395 -8.60 9.93 -28.37
C VAL A 395 -9.40 11.22 -28.59
N THR A 396 -10.71 11.13 -28.78
CA THR A 396 -11.60 12.30 -28.93
C THR A 396 -11.59 13.19 -27.68
N VAL A 397 -11.64 12.62 -26.47
CA VAL A 397 -11.49 13.40 -25.22
C VAL A 397 -10.17 14.16 -25.21
N LEU A 398 -9.07 13.50 -25.57
CA LEU A 398 -7.76 14.12 -25.63
C LEU A 398 -7.70 15.23 -26.68
N GLN A 399 -8.30 15.03 -27.86
CA GLN A 399 -8.42 16.03 -28.92
C GLN A 399 -9.24 17.24 -28.46
N PHE A 400 -10.34 17.04 -27.74
CA PHE A 400 -11.09 18.16 -27.13
C PHE A 400 -10.21 18.93 -26.15
N CYS A 401 -9.42 18.24 -25.33
CA CYS A 401 -8.57 18.89 -24.33
C CYS A 401 -7.46 19.77 -24.93
N VAL A 402 -6.98 19.46 -26.15
CA VAL A 402 -5.98 20.26 -26.89
C VAL A 402 -6.59 21.17 -27.97
N GLY A 403 -7.92 21.18 -28.12
CA GLY A 403 -8.60 22.02 -29.11
C GLY A 403 -8.51 21.53 -30.55
N LEU A 404 -8.16 20.25 -30.78
CA LEU A 404 -8.10 19.63 -32.11
C LEU A 404 -9.42 18.99 -32.57
N ALA A 405 -10.32 18.68 -31.63
CA ALA A 405 -11.60 18.06 -31.97
C ALA A 405 -12.53 19.04 -32.69
N VAL A 406 -13.15 18.61 -33.79
CA VAL A 406 -14.18 19.36 -34.50
C VAL A 406 -15.54 18.98 -33.92
N PRO A 407 -16.28 19.91 -33.27
CA PRO A 407 -17.59 19.58 -32.72
C PRO A 407 -18.62 19.27 -33.81
N ALA A 408 -19.20 18.07 -33.79
CA ALA A 408 -20.29 17.68 -34.68
C ALA A 408 -21.68 18.08 -34.14
N SER A 409 -21.78 18.39 -32.84
CA SER A 409 -23.05 18.64 -32.13
C SER A 409 -22.94 19.80 -31.14
N SER A 410 -24.08 20.29 -30.64
CA SER A 410 -24.15 21.30 -29.57
C SER A 410 -23.52 20.81 -28.26
N LEU A 411 -23.69 19.52 -27.95
CA LEU A 411 -23.02 18.85 -26.85
C LEU A 411 -21.51 18.83 -27.07
N GLY A 412 -21.05 18.44 -28.27
CA GLY A 412 -19.64 18.48 -28.65
C GLY A 412 -19.03 19.87 -28.50
N ALA A 413 -19.75 20.93 -28.88
CA ALA A 413 -19.28 22.31 -28.73
C ALA A 413 -19.17 22.73 -27.27
N SER A 414 -20.07 22.24 -26.42
CA SER A 414 -20.02 22.46 -24.97
C SER A 414 -18.88 21.68 -24.32
N LEU A 415 -18.67 20.42 -24.72
CA LEU A 415 -17.54 19.60 -24.30
C LEU A 415 -16.20 20.26 -24.67
N GLY A 416 -16.04 20.75 -25.90
CA GLY A 416 -14.85 21.50 -26.30
C GLY A 416 -14.56 22.69 -25.37
N ARG A 417 -15.57 23.49 -25.05
CA ARG A 417 -15.43 24.62 -24.11
C ARG A 417 -15.09 24.20 -22.67
N ILE A 418 -15.57 23.04 -22.22
CA ILE A 418 -15.37 22.54 -20.86
C ILE A 418 -14.00 21.86 -20.70
N LEU A 419 -13.57 21.10 -21.70
CA LEU A 419 -12.42 20.19 -21.63
C LEU A 419 -11.09 20.84 -22.03
N ILE A 420 -11.12 21.88 -22.89
CA ILE A 420 -9.90 22.60 -23.29
C ILE A 420 -9.07 23.00 -22.07
N GLY A 421 -7.78 22.63 -22.07
CA GLY A 421 -6.82 22.95 -21.01
C GLY A 421 -7.01 22.19 -19.70
N SER A 422 -7.91 21.21 -19.62
CA SER A 422 -8.17 20.44 -18.40
C SER A 422 -7.10 19.39 -18.13
N PHE A 423 -6.00 19.77 -17.47
CA PHE A 423 -4.89 18.84 -17.13
C PHE A 423 -5.34 17.60 -16.34
N ARG A 424 -6.38 17.72 -15.51
CA ARG A 424 -6.94 16.58 -14.76
C ARG A 424 -7.53 15.52 -15.68
N VAL A 425 -8.30 15.95 -16.68
CA VAL A 425 -8.91 15.04 -17.67
C VAL A 425 -7.83 14.48 -18.58
N GLN A 426 -6.92 15.31 -19.08
CA GLN A 426 -5.78 14.91 -19.90
C GLN A 426 -4.98 13.78 -19.23
N ARG A 427 -4.58 13.96 -17.97
CA ARG A 427 -3.78 12.97 -17.22
C ARG A 427 -4.51 11.62 -17.08
N VAL A 428 -5.79 11.63 -16.71
CA VAL A 428 -6.56 10.39 -16.54
C VAL A 428 -6.83 9.72 -17.90
N ALA A 429 -7.12 10.52 -18.94
CA ALA A 429 -7.33 10.01 -20.29
C ALA A 429 -6.05 9.37 -20.86
N LEU A 430 -4.88 9.96 -20.66
CA LEU A 430 -3.58 9.36 -21.04
C LEU A 430 -3.29 8.08 -20.26
N GLY A 431 -3.64 8.04 -18.96
CA GLY A 431 -3.53 6.82 -18.14
C GLY A 431 -4.37 5.67 -18.72
N LEU A 432 -5.64 5.94 -19.04
CA LEU A 432 -6.53 4.99 -19.70
C LEU A 432 -6.02 4.60 -21.09
N LEU A 433 -5.60 5.57 -21.91
CA LEU A 433 -5.03 5.33 -23.24
C LEU A 433 -3.83 4.38 -23.16
N GLY A 434 -2.96 4.58 -22.19
CA GLY A 434 -1.83 3.68 -21.93
C GLY A 434 -2.27 2.29 -21.44
N ALA A 435 -3.34 2.18 -20.65
CA ALA A 435 -3.86 0.87 -20.22
C ALA A 435 -4.54 0.08 -21.35
N LEU A 436 -5.10 0.78 -22.35
CA LEU A 436 -5.70 0.18 -23.54
C LEU A 436 -4.67 -0.39 -24.53
N SER A 437 -3.37 -0.09 -24.38
CA SER A 437 -2.32 -0.59 -25.27
C SER A 437 -2.28 -2.11 -25.37
N ARG A 438 -2.64 -2.83 -24.30
CA ARG A 438 -2.74 -4.30 -24.30
C ARG A 438 -3.62 -4.90 -25.39
N TRP A 439 -4.55 -4.10 -25.93
CA TRP A 439 -5.46 -4.48 -26.99
C TRP A 439 -4.96 -4.03 -28.38
N ALA A 440 -3.73 -3.49 -28.48
CA ALA A 440 -3.17 -2.97 -29.72
C ALA A 440 -3.22 -3.99 -30.87
N ALA A 441 -2.98 -5.28 -30.60
CA ALA A 441 -3.05 -6.34 -31.61
C ALA A 441 -4.46 -6.63 -32.15
N SER A 442 -5.51 -6.18 -31.44
CA SER A 442 -6.92 -6.42 -31.79
C SER A 442 -7.59 -5.24 -32.50
N VAL A 443 -6.90 -4.10 -32.60
CA VAL A 443 -7.39 -2.87 -33.20
C VAL A 443 -6.75 -2.68 -34.58
N ASP A 444 -7.44 -2.01 -35.50
CA ASP A 444 -6.94 -1.76 -36.84
C ASP A 444 -5.85 -0.67 -36.90
N ASP A 445 -5.18 -0.62 -38.05
CA ASP A 445 -4.05 0.27 -38.29
C ASP A 445 -4.43 1.76 -38.15
N ASP A 446 -5.63 2.15 -38.61
CA ASP A 446 -6.12 3.54 -38.55
C ASP A 446 -6.27 4.05 -37.11
N ALA A 447 -6.91 3.28 -36.24
CA ALA A 447 -7.06 3.67 -34.85
C ALA A 447 -5.71 3.69 -34.11
N THR A 448 -4.78 2.80 -34.46
CA THR A 448 -3.40 2.83 -33.94
C THR A 448 -2.66 4.10 -34.38
N GLU A 449 -2.83 4.52 -35.63
CA GLU A 449 -2.27 5.79 -36.13
C GLU A 449 -2.86 7.01 -35.42
N GLN A 450 -4.17 7.01 -35.14
CA GLN A 450 -4.80 8.07 -34.35
C GLN A 450 -4.21 8.18 -32.93
N VAL A 451 -3.93 7.03 -32.29
CA VAL A 451 -3.30 6.99 -30.97
C VAL A 451 -1.89 7.58 -31.01
N PHE A 452 -1.05 7.12 -31.92
CA PHE A 452 0.29 7.68 -32.07
C PHE A 452 0.23 9.17 -32.42
N GLY A 453 -0.68 9.57 -33.31
CA GLY A 453 -0.90 10.98 -33.66
C GLY A 453 -1.19 11.85 -32.44
N ILE A 454 -2.16 11.46 -31.60
CA ILE A 454 -2.50 12.25 -30.40
C ILE A 454 -1.39 12.22 -29.34
N LEU A 455 -0.70 11.10 -29.16
CA LEU A 455 0.44 11.02 -28.23
C LEU A 455 1.56 11.97 -28.66
N LEU A 456 1.91 11.97 -29.95
CA LEU A 456 2.94 12.87 -30.48
C LEU A 456 2.55 14.34 -30.36
N GLU A 457 1.26 14.66 -30.52
CA GLU A 457 0.75 16.02 -30.31
C GLU A 457 0.97 16.49 -28.87
N TYR A 458 0.59 15.69 -27.87
CA TYR A 458 0.80 16.03 -26.46
C TYR A 458 2.29 16.20 -26.11
N LEU A 459 3.14 15.37 -26.70
CA LEU A 459 4.59 15.46 -26.52
C LEU A 459 5.17 16.69 -27.22
N ARG A 460 4.64 17.12 -28.37
CA ARG A 460 5.12 18.31 -29.10
C ARG A 460 4.63 19.63 -28.50
N ASN A 461 3.44 19.61 -27.90
CA ASN A 461 2.76 20.81 -27.44
C ASN A 461 3.53 21.46 -26.27
N PRO A 462 4.00 22.71 -26.41
CA PRO A 462 4.74 23.42 -25.36
C PRO A 462 3.88 23.77 -24.13
N ASP A 463 2.55 23.79 -24.27
CA ASP A 463 1.62 24.11 -23.19
C ASP A 463 1.27 22.88 -22.32
N THR A 464 1.79 21.70 -22.68
CA THR A 464 1.63 20.48 -21.89
C THR A 464 2.33 20.63 -20.54
N THR A 465 1.56 20.64 -19.46
CA THR A 465 2.12 20.70 -18.10
C THR A 465 3.02 19.49 -17.82
N PRO A 466 4.04 19.59 -16.94
CA PRO A 466 4.96 18.48 -16.68
C PRO A 466 4.27 17.18 -16.22
N THR A 467 3.19 17.29 -15.44
CA THR A 467 2.41 16.11 -15.00
C THR A 467 1.68 15.40 -16.14
N VAL A 468 1.20 16.16 -17.14
CA VAL A 468 0.57 15.60 -18.34
C VAL A 468 1.63 15.06 -19.29
N LEU A 469 2.78 15.74 -19.41
CA LEU A 469 3.92 15.29 -20.20
C LEU A 469 4.43 13.93 -19.72
N LYS A 470 4.60 13.75 -18.40
CA LYS A 470 4.95 12.47 -17.79
C LYS A 470 3.92 11.39 -18.12
N ALA A 471 2.62 11.69 -18.02
CA ALA A 471 1.56 10.75 -18.38
C ALA A 471 1.59 10.38 -19.88
N ALA A 472 1.91 11.34 -20.76
CA ALA A 472 2.04 11.11 -22.20
C ALA A 472 3.23 10.22 -22.52
N PHE A 473 4.39 10.43 -21.87
CA PHE A 473 5.54 9.54 -21.98
C PHE A 473 5.23 8.12 -21.49
N GLN A 474 4.56 7.98 -20.34
CA GLN A 474 4.16 6.68 -19.80
C GLN A 474 3.18 5.96 -20.72
N ALA A 475 2.18 6.66 -21.26
CA ALA A 475 1.25 6.09 -22.23
C ALA A 475 2.01 5.64 -23.49
N THR A 476 2.87 6.48 -24.03
CA THR A 476 3.73 6.15 -25.18
C THR A 476 4.56 4.91 -24.92
N PHE A 477 5.24 4.83 -23.77
CA PHE A 477 6.04 3.67 -23.40
C PHE A 477 5.20 2.38 -23.38
N ARG A 478 3.99 2.40 -22.80
CA ARG A 478 3.10 1.22 -22.78
C ARG A 478 2.70 0.75 -24.19
N TRP A 479 2.47 1.68 -25.11
CA TRP A 479 2.20 1.36 -26.52
C TRP A 479 3.41 0.73 -27.22
N PHE A 480 4.65 1.09 -26.83
CA PHE A 480 5.87 0.41 -27.30
C PHE A 480 6.17 -0.92 -26.61
N GLN A 481 5.65 -1.15 -25.39
CA GLN A 481 5.90 -2.39 -24.67
C GLN A 481 5.21 -3.58 -25.32
N GLU A 482 4.02 -3.36 -25.86
CA GLU A 482 3.26 -4.37 -26.60
C GLU A 482 3.98 -4.67 -27.92
N SER A 483 4.29 -5.94 -28.16
CA SER A 483 5.20 -6.33 -29.24
C SER A 483 4.61 -5.98 -30.61
N ALA A 484 5.38 -5.28 -31.44
CA ALA A 484 5.11 -5.19 -32.88
C ALA A 484 5.07 -6.60 -33.48
N THR A 485 3.87 -7.15 -33.65
CA THR A 485 3.65 -8.52 -34.11
C THR A 485 3.91 -8.67 -35.60
N SER A 486 3.78 -7.58 -36.37
CA SER A 486 3.98 -7.56 -37.82
C SER A 486 5.15 -6.67 -38.26
N SER A 487 5.62 -6.88 -39.49
CA SER A 487 6.63 -6.02 -40.12
C SER A 487 6.14 -4.58 -40.31
N ASN A 488 4.84 -4.39 -40.52
CA ASN A 488 4.24 -3.06 -40.67
C ASN A 488 4.23 -2.32 -39.33
N ASP A 489 3.89 -3.02 -38.24
CA ASP A 489 3.96 -2.46 -36.89
C ASP A 489 5.37 -2.01 -36.58
N MET A 490 6.39 -2.83 -36.89
CA MET A 490 7.78 -2.48 -36.67
C MET A 490 8.18 -1.19 -37.42
N GLN A 491 7.74 -1.04 -38.67
CA GLN A 491 8.04 0.16 -39.46
C GLN A 491 7.33 1.40 -38.90
N ARG A 492 6.09 1.26 -38.43
CA ARG A 492 5.34 2.32 -37.75
C ARG A 492 6.04 2.77 -36.47
N HIS A 493 6.43 1.82 -35.61
CA HIS A 493 7.17 2.10 -34.37
C HIS A 493 8.50 2.81 -34.66
N LYS A 494 9.23 2.39 -35.71
CA LYS A 494 10.45 3.06 -36.16
C LYS A 494 10.20 4.51 -36.56
N GLN A 495 9.19 4.74 -37.41
CA GLN A 495 8.87 6.08 -37.89
C GLN A 495 8.44 7.00 -36.74
N PHE A 496 7.54 6.52 -35.88
CA PHE A 496 7.11 7.27 -34.69
C PHE A 496 8.28 7.58 -33.76
N PHE A 497 9.16 6.61 -33.50
CA PHE A 497 10.33 6.82 -32.64
C PHE A 497 11.27 7.88 -33.24
N ARG A 498 11.50 7.86 -34.55
CA ARG A 498 12.28 8.89 -35.25
C ARG A 498 11.66 10.29 -35.09
N ASP A 499 10.35 10.39 -35.19
CA ASP A 499 9.63 11.66 -35.02
C ASP A 499 9.59 12.15 -33.56
N LEU A 500 9.72 11.22 -32.61
CA LEU A 500 9.73 11.48 -31.17
C LEU A 500 11.10 11.92 -30.65
N LEU A 501 12.20 11.41 -31.19
CA LEU A 501 13.55 11.71 -30.68
C LEU A 501 13.86 13.22 -30.59
N PRO A 502 13.59 14.06 -31.62
CA PRO A 502 13.78 15.51 -31.51
C PRO A 502 12.93 16.16 -30.42
N VAL A 503 11.73 15.61 -30.16
CA VAL A 503 10.82 16.10 -29.12
C VAL A 503 11.37 15.77 -27.73
N VAL A 504 11.88 14.56 -27.53
CA VAL A 504 12.55 14.15 -26.28
C VAL A 504 13.76 15.06 -26.01
N GLN A 505 14.58 15.34 -27.02
CA GLN A 505 15.72 16.27 -26.88
C GLN A 505 15.27 17.67 -26.47
N LYS A 506 14.19 18.19 -27.09
CA LYS A 506 13.64 19.49 -26.72
C LYS A 506 13.25 19.53 -25.24
N HIS A 507 12.63 18.46 -24.73
CA HIS A 507 12.23 18.36 -23.32
C HIS A 507 13.41 18.19 -22.36
N MET A 508 14.48 17.52 -22.79
CA MET A 508 15.75 17.46 -22.05
C MET A 508 16.40 18.84 -21.87
N CYS A 509 16.05 19.81 -22.72
CA CYS A 509 16.47 21.21 -22.62
C CYS A 509 15.41 22.14 -22.02
N SER A 510 14.34 21.58 -21.43
CA SER A 510 13.24 22.36 -20.85
C SER A 510 13.71 23.15 -19.61
N PRO A 511 13.17 24.37 -19.36
CA PRO A 511 13.42 25.08 -18.11
C PRO A 511 12.85 24.34 -16.89
N SER A 512 11.77 23.56 -17.06
CA SER A 512 11.19 22.73 -16.00
C SER A 512 12.02 21.46 -15.81
N TRP A 513 12.52 21.26 -14.59
CA TRP A 513 13.29 20.08 -14.24
C TRP A 513 12.45 18.81 -14.32
N GLU A 514 11.15 18.89 -14.02
CA GLU A 514 10.21 17.77 -14.11
C GLU A 514 10.07 17.25 -15.55
N ALA A 515 10.14 18.16 -16.53
CA ALA A 515 10.12 17.80 -17.95
C ALA A 515 11.44 17.15 -18.39
N ARG A 516 12.60 17.68 -17.94
CA ARG A 516 13.92 17.08 -18.20
C ARG A 516 14.01 15.68 -17.60
N ASP A 517 13.61 15.55 -16.33
CA ASP A 517 13.55 14.29 -15.60
C ASP A 517 12.65 13.25 -16.30
N SER A 518 11.42 13.64 -16.64
CA SER A 518 10.47 12.74 -17.32
C SER A 518 10.96 12.29 -18.70
N ALA A 519 11.66 13.15 -19.45
CA ALA A 519 12.23 12.81 -20.74
C ALA A 519 13.38 11.80 -20.62
N LEU A 520 14.26 11.99 -19.62
CA LEU A 520 15.36 11.07 -19.31
C LEU A 520 14.85 9.71 -18.79
N GLU A 521 13.86 9.72 -17.90
CA GLU A 521 13.19 8.51 -17.40
C GLU A 521 12.61 7.71 -18.57
N PHE A 522 11.84 8.37 -19.44
CA PHE A 522 11.28 7.76 -20.65
C PHE A 522 12.36 7.17 -21.55
N LEU A 523 13.42 7.92 -21.85
CA LEU A 523 14.52 7.47 -22.69
C LEU A 523 15.20 6.22 -22.11
N SER A 524 15.51 6.24 -20.81
CA SER A 524 16.11 5.12 -20.09
C SER A 524 15.25 3.84 -20.18
N LEU A 525 13.94 3.98 -19.93
CA LEU A 525 12.98 2.88 -20.01
C LEU A 525 12.88 2.31 -21.43
N MET A 526 12.77 3.17 -22.44
CA MET A 526 12.73 2.78 -23.85
C MET A 526 13.97 1.98 -24.24
N ILE A 527 15.16 2.49 -23.90
CA ILE A 527 16.43 1.81 -24.16
C ILE A 527 16.46 0.42 -23.53
N LYS A 528 16.12 0.32 -22.24
CA LYS A 528 16.14 -0.94 -21.49
C LYS A 528 15.20 -1.96 -22.14
N ARG A 529 13.99 -1.53 -22.52
CA ARG A 529 12.99 -2.35 -23.20
C ARG A 529 13.47 -2.86 -24.56
N PHE A 530 14.09 -2.00 -25.38
CA PHE A 530 14.56 -2.38 -26.70
C PHE A 530 15.75 -3.32 -26.66
N ARG A 531 16.65 -3.15 -25.68
CA ARG A 531 17.74 -4.09 -25.41
C ARG A 531 17.18 -5.47 -25.07
N ALA A 532 16.20 -5.55 -24.18
CA ALA A 532 15.58 -6.82 -23.79
C ALA A 532 14.97 -7.58 -24.99
N THR A 533 14.49 -6.88 -26.01
CA THR A 533 13.99 -7.49 -27.27
C THR A 533 15.00 -7.61 -28.41
N GLY A 534 16.25 -7.19 -28.22
CA GLY A 534 17.28 -7.30 -29.27
C GLY A 534 17.03 -6.43 -30.51
N GLN A 535 16.37 -5.28 -30.38
CA GLN A 535 16.03 -4.41 -31.52
C GLN A 535 17.20 -3.48 -31.91
N GLU A 536 18.03 -3.91 -32.85
CA GLU A 536 19.25 -3.18 -33.26
C GLU A 536 19.00 -1.83 -33.93
N TRP A 537 17.85 -1.65 -34.60
CA TRP A 537 17.52 -0.41 -35.30
C TRP A 537 17.43 0.81 -34.38
N VAL A 538 17.13 0.59 -33.10
CA VAL A 538 17.05 1.64 -32.08
C VAL A 538 18.39 2.32 -31.88
N LEU A 539 19.47 1.54 -31.94
CA LEU A 539 20.83 2.10 -31.86
C LEU A 539 21.10 3.01 -33.07
N LEU A 540 20.64 2.66 -34.26
CA LEU A 540 20.84 3.51 -35.44
C LEU A 540 20.10 4.84 -35.31
N GLU A 541 18.87 4.83 -34.81
CA GLU A 541 18.09 6.07 -34.60
C GLU A 541 18.62 6.91 -33.42
N LEU A 542 19.09 6.29 -32.33
CA LEU A 542 19.72 7.04 -31.23
C LEU A 542 21.06 7.68 -31.63
N LEU A 543 21.73 7.14 -32.64
CA LEU A 543 23.00 7.66 -33.17
C LEU A 543 22.84 8.68 -34.29
N SER A 544 21.69 8.69 -34.95
CA SER A 544 21.39 9.70 -35.97
C SER A 544 21.08 11.08 -35.36
N VAL A 545 20.90 11.13 -34.04
CA VAL A 545 20.51 12.33 -33.29
C VAL A 545 21.51 12.57 -32.13
N GLU A 546 21.80 13.82 -31.77
CA GLU A 546 22.75 14.20 -30.70
C GLU A 546 22.30 13.85 -29.26
N VAL A 547 21.29 12.98 -29.10
CA VAL A 547 20.68 12.59 -27.81
C VAL A 547 21.74 12.12 -26.81
N LEU A 548 22.76 11.40 -27.28
CA LEU A 548 23.86 10.93 -26.43
C LEU A 548 24.61 12.07 -25.75
N ALA A 549 24.95 13.13 -26.47
CA ALA A 549 25.70 14.27 -25.94
C ALA A 549 24.87 15.02 -24.90
N PHE A 550 23.61 15.34 -25.23
CA PHE A 550 22.69 15.99 -24.30
C PHE A 550 22.45 15.17 -23.02
N THR A 551 22.40 13.84 -23.11
CA THR A 551 22.22 12.99 -21.93
C THR A 551 23.47 13.02 -21.03
N GLU A 552 24.67 13.03 -21.62
CA GLU A 552 25.93 13.16 -20.88
C GLU A 552 26.04 14.53 -20.19
N ASP A 553 25.66 15.62 -20.88
CA ASP A 553 25.70 16.99 -20.32
C ASP A 553 24.78 17.15 -19.10
N LEU A 554 23.64 16.44 -19.07
CA LEU A 554 22.69 16.46 -17.95
C LEU A 554 23.16 15.69 -16.70
N LEU A 555 24.32 15.02 -16.75
CA LEU A 555 24.98 14.53 -15.53
C LEU A 555 25.42 15.67 -14.61
N ASP A 556 25.56 16.89 -15.15
CA ASP A 556 25.92 18.10 -14.44
C ASP A 556 24.71 19.04 -14.21
N ASP A 557 23.48 18.54 -14.34
CA ASP A 557 22.27 19.34 -14.10
C ASP A 557 22.20 19.85 -12.65
N PRO A 558 21.76 21.10 -12.42
CA PRO A 558 21.62 21.63 -11.06
C PRO A 558 20.69 20.79 -10.16
N GLU A 559 19.70 20.10 -10.74
CA GLU A 559 18.69 19.36 -9.98
C GLU A 559 19.05 17.88 -9.82
N SER A 560 19.11 17.38 -8.58
CA SER A 560 19.50 15.98 -8.31
C SER A 560 18.63 14.93 -8.98
N TYR A 561 17.33 15.19 -9.11
CA TYR A 561 16.41 14.25 -9.77
C TYR A 561 16.76 14.09 -11.25
N VAL A 562 17.09 15.20 -11.92
CA VAL A 562 17.52 15.19 -13.32
C VAL A 562 18.87 14.47 -13.45
N ARG A 563 19.84 14.76 -12.57
CA ARG A 563 21.13 14.02 -12.56
C ARG A 563 20.93 12.52 -12.36
N ALA A 564 20.06 12.10 -11.44
CA ALA A 564 19.75 10.70 -11.20
C ALA A 564 19.14 10.01 -12.45
N SER A 565 18.19 10.66 -13.11
CA SER A 565 17.60 10.15 -14.36
C SER A 565 18.61 10.16 -15.53
N ALA A 566 19.52 11.14 -15.57
CA ALA A 566 20.61 11.19 -16.55
C ALA A 566 21.59 10.04 -16.33
N VAL A 567 21.98 9.76 -15.09
CA VAL A 567 22.79 8.59 -14.73
C VAL A 567 22.14 7.29 -15.22
N ALA A 568 20.84 7.12 -14.98
CA ALA A 568 20.11 5.95 -15.46
C ALA A 568 20.15 5.85 -17.00
N ALA A 569 19.82 6.93 -17.71
CA ALA A 569 19.83 6.96 -19.17
C ALA A 569 21.23 6.71 -19.76
N VAL A 570 22.27 7.40 -19.28
CA VAL A 570 23.67 7.19 -19.67
C VAL A 570 24.12 5.76 -19.39
N GLY A 571 23.77 5.22 -18.22
CA GLY A 571 24.06 3.84 -17.83
C GLY A 571 23.47 2.83 -18.81
N GLN A 572 22.23 3.05 -19.27
CA GLN A 572 21.58 2.21 -20.27
C GLN A 572 22.16 2.40 -21.68
N LEU A 573 22.57 3.61 -22.06
CA LEU A 573 23.23 3.90 -23.34
C LEU A 573 24.61 3.25 -23.45
N ALA A 574 25.41 3.29 -22.37
CA ALA A 574 26.73 2.66 -22.31
C ALA A 574 26.65 1.16 -22.64
N MET A 575 25.67 0.47 -22.09
CA MET A 575 25.42 -0.95 -22.37
C MET A 575 25.16 -1.22 -23.86
N ILE A 576 24.32 -0.43 -24.55
CA ILE A 576 24.06 -0.67 -25.99
C ILE A 576 25.30 -0.38 -26.83
N THR A 577 25.96 0.77 -26.60
CA THR A 577 27.12 1.15 -27.42
C THR A 577 28.26 0.15 -27.28
N SER A 578 28.35 -0.56 -26.15
CA SER A 578 29.35 -1.61 -25.90
C SER A 578 29.14 -2.87 -26.76
N VAL A 579 27.88 -3.27 -27.00
CA VAL A 579 27.49 -4.49 -27.74
C VAL A 579 27.52 -4.28 -29.26
N GLY A 580 27.13 -3.10 -29.76
CA GLY A 580 27.03 -2.79 -31.20
C GLY A 580 28.35 -2.63 -31.97
N THR A 581 29.50 -2.93 -31.36
CA THR A 581 30.83 -2.59 -31.87
C THR A 581 31.42 -3.60 -32.88
N LYS A 582 30.59 -4.35 -33.62
CA LYS A 582 31.09 -5.21 -34.72
C LYS A 582 30.87 -4.62 -36.13
N ALA A 583 30.07 -3.56 -36.30
CA ALA A 583 29.69 -3.07 -37.63
C ALA A 583 30.16 -1.64 -38.00
N PHE A 584 30.74 -0.86 -37.08
CA PHE A 584 31.19 0.52 -37.37
C PHE A 584 32.54 0.82 -36.70
N ASP A 585 33.61 0.34 -37.33
CA ASP A 585 34.99 0.43 -36.83
C ASP A 585 35.81 1.52 -37.55
N SER A 586 35.22 2.69 -37.83
CA SER A 586 35.90 3.76 -38.58
C SER A 586 36.16 5.07 -37.82
N THR A 587 35.90 5.16 -36.51
CA THR A 587 36.32 6.36 -35.74
C THR A 587 36.95 6.00 -34.38
N ASN A 588 38.29 6.12 -34.32
CA ASN A 588 39.09 6.00 -33.08
C ASN A 588 38.67 6.95 -31.95
N ILE A 589 37.82 7.94 -32.22
CA ILE A 589 37.31 8.93 -31.25
C ILE A 589 36.28 8.31 -30.28
N ARG A 590 35.64 7.19 -30.65
CA ARG A 590 34.49 6.64 -29.90
C ARG A 590 34.86 5.60 -28.83
N ARG A 591 36.04 4.96 -28.93
CA ARG A 591 36.56 4.08 -27.86
C ARG A 591 37.06 4.87 -26.65
N THR A 592 37.59 6.07 -26.85
CA THR A 592 38.09 6.95 -25.77
C THR A 592 36.99 7.55 -24.89
N LYS A 593 35.79 7.82 -25.43
CA LYS A 593 34.63 8.28 -24.63
C LYS A 593 34.02 7.19 -23.73
N LYS A 594 34.07 5.90 -24.12
CA LYS A 594 33.47 4.79 -23.33
C LYS A 594 34.15 4.60 -21.97
N ALA A 595 35.49 4.59 -21.94
CA ALA A 595 36.27 4.51 -20.71
C ALA A 595 36.08 5.75 -19.79
N ALA A 596 35.57 6.86 -20.33
CA ALA A 596 35.27 8.07 -19.56
C ALA A 596 33.93 7.97 -18.81
N VAL A 597 32.93 7.26 -19.33
CA VAL A 597 31.58 7.17 -18.70
C VAL A 597 31.64 6.42 -17.36
N GLY A 598 32.24 5.24 -17.32
CA GLY A 598 32.38 4.49 -16.06
C GLY A 598 33.19 5.25 -15.00
N ALA A 599 34.22 6.00 -15.42
CA ALA A 599 34.99 6.86 -14.53
C ALA A 599 34.17 8.05 -14.02
N ARG A 600 33.37 8.69 -14.88
CA ARG A 600 32.49 9.80 -14.55
C ARG A 600 31.37 9.39 -13.59
N LEU A 601 30.74 8.24 -13.81
CA LEU A 601 29.73 7.72 -12.88
C LEU A 601 30.35 7.41 -11.51
N LEU A 602 31.55 6.83 -11.48
CA LEU A 602 32.24 6.60 -10.21
C LEU A 602 32.63 7.90 -9.49
N GLU A 603 32.99 8.95 -10.23
CA GLU A 603 33.20 10.29 -9.68
C GLU A 603 31.91 10.80 -9.02
N ILE A 604 30.76 10.75 -9.72
CA ILE A 604 29.46 11.12 -9.16
C ILE A 604 29.16 10.33 -7.88
N LEU A 605 29.37 9.01 -7.88
CA LEU A 605 29.21 8.17 -6.68
C LEU A 605 30.12 8.59 -5.51
N SER A 606 31.28 9.19 -5.80
CA SER A 606 32.25 9.55 -4.77
C SER A 606 32.11 11.01 -4.29
N THR A 607 31.58 11.91 -5.13
CA THR A 607 31.68 13.36 -4.89
C THR A 607 30.37 14.14 -5.01
N ASP A 608 29.29 13.57 -5.59
CA ASP A 608 28.00 14.29 -5.66
C ASP A 608 27.48 14.54 -4.24
N SER A 609 27.06 15.77 -3.97
CA SER A 609 26.56 16.15 -2.65
C SER A 609 25.23 15.49 -2.31
N GLU A 610 24.41 15.17 -3.30
CA GLU A 610 23.03 14.70 -3.11
C GLU A 610 22.91 13.19 -3.35
N GLY A 611 22.15 12.51 -2.48
CA GLY A 611 22.05 11.05 -2.46
C GLY A 611 21.40 10.45 -3.71
N PHE A 612 20.46 11.17 -4.36
CA PHE A 612 19.71 10.64 -5.50
C PHE A 612 20.59 10.19 -6.67
N SER A 613 21.57 11.02 -7.08
CA SER A 613 22.51 10.67 -8.15
C SER A 613 23.38 9.47 -7.76
N ARG A 614 23.87 9.44 -6.51
CA ARG A 614 24.71 8.35 -6.00
C ARG A 614 23.95 7.02 -5.97
N ARG A 615 22.68 7.04 -5.54
CA ARG A 615 21.75 5.90 -5.60
C ARG A 615 21.51 5.40 -7.02
N ALA A 616 21.35 6.32 -7.97
CA ALA A 616 21.21 5.96 -9.39
C ALA A 616 22.50 5.29 -9.93
N VAL A 617 23.68 5.81 -9.59
CA VAL A 617 24.96 5.24 -10.05
C VAL A 617 25.14 3.81 -9.56
N ILE A 618 24.95 3.57 -8.27
CA ILE A 618 25.13 2.22 -7.72
C ILE A 618 24.13 1.23 -8.34
N THR A 619 22.91 1.66 -8.64
CA THR A 619 21.92 0.86 -9.38
C THR A 619 22.41 0.50 -10.78
N VAL A 620 22.95 1.47 -11.53
CA VAL A 620 23.55 1.22 -12.85
C VAL A 620 24.73 0.24 -12.76
N PHE A 621 25.59 0.38 -11.75
CA PHE A 621 26.73 -0.52 -11.55
C PHE A 621 26.32 -1.95 -11.16
N ILE A 622 25.23 -2.11 -10.40
CA ILE A 622 24.62 -3.42 -10.15
C ILE A 622 24.11 -4.03 -11.46
N ASP A 623 23.36 -3.27 -12.26
CA ASP A 623 22.87 -3.72 -13.56
C ASP A 623 24.03 -4.11 -14.50
N TRP A 624 25.10 -3.30 -14.56
CA TRP A 624 26.30 -3.59 -15.36
C TRP A 624 27.01 -4.87 -14.91
N LEU A 625 27.10 -5.11 -13.60
CA LEU A 625 27.67 -6.34 -13.07
C LEU A 625 26.81 -7.55 -13.43
N ARG A 626 25.47 -7.45 -13.25
CA ARG A 626 24.51 -8.51 -13.57
C ARG A 626 24.49 -8.87 -15.06
N GLU A 627 24.43 -7.87 -15.92
CA GLU A 627 24.28 -8.03 -17.37
C GLU A 627 25.62 -8.23 -18.11
N GLY A 628 26.75 -8.01 -17.44
CA GLY A 628 28.08 -8.23 -18.01
C GLY A 628 28.54 -7.10 -18.94
N HIS A 629 28.54 -5.85 -18.45
CA HIS A 629 29.12 -4.72 -19.19
C HIS A 629 30.60 -4.96 -19.49
N PRO A 630 31.12 -4.63 -20.69
CA PRO A 630 32.53 -4.90 -21.04
C PRO A 630 33.56 -4.28 -20.10
N ASP A 631 33.31 -3.07 -19.58
CA ASP A 631 34.23 -2.44 -18.62
C ASP A 631 34.27 -3.17 -17.28
N VAL A 632 33.18 -3.84 -16.90
CA VAL A 632 33.11 -4.68 -15.70
C VAL A 632 33.69 -6.06 -15.97
N LEU A 633 33.41 -6.66 -17.13
CA LEU A 633 33.95 -7.98 -17.51
C LEU A 633 35.47 -7.99 -17.66
N ALA A 634 36.07 -6.87 -18.07
CA ALA A 634 37.51 -6.74 -18.21
C ALA A 634 38.25 -6.97 -16.89
N ASP A 635 37.76 -6.39 -15.79
CA ASP A 635 38.32 -6.56 -14.45
C ASP A 635 37.23 -6.38 -13.36
N PRO A 636 36.43 -7.43 -13.09
CA PRO A 636 35.30 -7.35 -12.16
C PRO A 636 35.74 -7.04 -10.74
N GLU A 637 36.90 -7.58 -10.32
CA GLU A 637 37.41 -7.38 -8.96
C GLU A 637 37.82 -5.93 -8.75
N ARG A 638 38.57 -5.34 -9.68
CA ARG A 638 38.95 -3.93 -9.59
C ARG A 638 37.75 -3.00 -9.67
N PHE A 639 36.76 -3.33 -10.51
CA PHE A 639 35.53 -2.56 -10.59
C PHE A 639 34.78 -2.55 -9.25
N VAL A 640 34.48 -3.74 -8.71
CA VAL A 640 33.77 -3.87 -7.42
C VAL A 640 34.58 -3.23 -6.29
N SER A 641 35.90 -3.43 -6.24
CA SER A 641 36.75 -2.81 -5.22
C SER A 641 36.64 -1.27 -5.20
N ARG A 642 36.63 -0.63 -6.38
CA ARG A 642 36.49 0.83 -6.48
C ARG A 642 35.11 1.30 -6.02
N VAL A 643 34.05 0.57 -6.38
CA VAL A 643 32.68 0.91 -5.99
C VAL A 643 32.48 0.72 -4.50
N ILE A 644 32.93 -0.42 -3.93
CA ILE A 644 32.89 -0.69 -2.48
C ILE A 644 33.62 0.39 -1.69
N ARG A 645 34.80 0.81 -2.17
CA ARG A 645 35.53 1.92 -1.54
C ARG A 645 34.69 3.21 -1.51
N ALA A 646 34.02 3.56 -2.61
CA ALA A 646 33.20 4.78 -2.67
C ALA A 646 31.99 4.70 -1.72
N VAL A 647 31.26 3.58 -1.70
CA VAL A 647 30.04 3.44 -0.89
C VAL A 647 30.29 3.16 0.59
N SER A 648 31.46 2.61 0.95
CA SER A 648 31.77 2.22 2.32
C SER A 648 31.74 3.38 3.33
N THR A 649 32.01 4.59 2.86
CA THR A 649 32.05 5.81 3.67
C THR A 649 30.92 6.78 3.32
N ASP A 650 29.90 6.34 2.57
CA ASP A 650 28.78 7.21 2.20
C ASP A 650 27.96 7.60 3.44
N LEU A 651 27.28 8.75 3.39
CA LEU A 651 26.38 9.20 4.46
C LEU A 651 24.95 8.74 4.23
N ASP A 652 24.58 8.45 2.98
CA ASP A 652 23.25 7.95 2.61
C ASP A 652 23.20 6.43 2.79
N TRP A 653 22.38 5.99 3.76
CA TRP A 653 22.20 4.57 4.08
C TRP A 653 21.66 3.77 2.89
N GLU A 654 20.88 4.37 1.99
CA GLU A 654 20.36 3.68 0.81
C GLU A 654 21.47 3.37 -0.20
N VAL A 655 22.49 4.23 -0.30
CA VAL A 655 23.69 3.98 -1.11
C VAL A 655 24.49 2.81 -0.53
N LYS A 656 24.67 2.77 0.80
CA LYS A 656 25.31 1.63 1.48
C LYS A 656 24.54 0.32 1.28
N VAL A 657 23.22 0.34 1.44
CA VAL A 657 22.35 -0.84 1.22
C VAL A 657 22.41 -1.34 -0.22
N ALA A 658 22.48 -0.44 -1.20
CA ALA A 658 22.71 -0.80 -2.60
C ALA A 658 24.14 -1.32 -2.82
N GLY A 659 25.15 -0.76 -2.16
CA GLY A 659 26.51 -1.31 -2.12
C GLY A 659 26.56 -2.75 -1.60
N LEU A 660 25.76 -3.06 -0.58
CA LEU A 660 25.60 -4.44 -0.08
C LEU A 660 24.86 -5.34 -1.09
N GLU A 661 23.97 -4.81 -1.92
CA GLU A 661 23.38 -5.57 -3.04
C GLU A 661 24.42 -5.90 -4.12
N LEU A 662 25.27 -4.93 -4.47
CA LEU A 662 26.38 -5.16 -5.40
C LEU A 662 27.29 -6.28 -4.88
N ALA A 663 27.57 -6.27 -3.57
CA ALA A 663 28.33 -7.32 -2.90
C ALA A 663 27.69 -8.70 -3.06
N GLU A 664 26.38 -8.83 -2.84
CA GLU A 664 25.64 -10.08 -3.03
C GLU A 664 25.73 -10.58 -4.47
N VAL A 665 25.53 -9.70 -5.45
CA VAL A 665 25.65 -10.03 -6.87
C VAL A 665 27.07 -10.51 -7.19
N PHE A 666 28.10 -9.83 -6.70
CA PHE A 666 29.48 -10.22 -6.90
C PHE A 666 29.82 -11.58 -6.27
N ILE A 667 29.36 -11.83 -5.03
CA ILE A 667 29.53 -13.13 -4.36
C ILE A 667 28.85 -14.23 -5.20
N ALA A 668 27.60 -14.02 -5.63
CA ALA A 668 26.85 -15.00 -6.41
C ALA A 668 27.53 -15.32 -7.75
N GLN A 669 28.01 -14.31 -8.47
CA GLN A 669 28.72 -14.51 -9.74
C GLN A 669 30.08 -15.19 -9.57
N THR A 670 30.87 -14.78 -8.57
CA THR A 670 32.17 -15.40 -8.27
C THR A 670 32.00 -16.86 -7.90
N HIS A 671 30.98 -17.16 -7.09
CA HIS A 671 30.59 -18.53 -6.75
C HIS A 671 30.16 -19.34 -7.99
N GLY A 672 29.36 -18.76 -8.89
CA GLY A 672 28.96 -19.40 -10.15
C GLY A 672 30.15 -19.71 -11.08
N ARG A 673 31.11 -18.77 -11.21
CA ARG A 673 32.32 -18.93 -12.03
C ARG A 673 33.23 -20.04 -11.52
N LEU A 674 33.31 -20.22 -10.20
CA LEU A 674 34.11 -21.26 -9.55
C LEU A 674 33.41 -22.65 -9.56
N GLY A 675 32.27 -22.79 -10.25
CA GLY A 675 31.65 -24.08 -10.53
C GLY A 675 30.75 -24.64 -9.42
N PHE A 676 30.35 -23.82 -8.45
CA PHE A 676 29.50 -24.24 -7.33
C PHE A 676 27.98 -24.28 -7.65
N ILE A 677 27.60 -24.34 -8.93
CA ILE A 677 26.19 -24.46 -9.35
C ILE A 677 25.79 -25.95 -9.25
N GLN A 678 24.94 -26.29 -8.27
CA GLN A 678 24.30 -27.61 -8.21
C GLN A 678 23.26 -27.72 -9.33
N CYS A 679 23.59 -28.40 -10.41
CA CYS A 679 22.60 -28.84 -11.40
C CYS A 679 21.92 -30.11 -10.86
N PRO A 680 20.59 -30.14 -10.65
CA PRO A 680 19.89 -31.30 -10.08
C PRO A 680 19.90 -32.55 -10.99
N TYR A 681 20.43 -32.44 -12.22
CA TYR A 681 20.46 -33.52 -13.22
C TYR A 681 21.87 -33.86 -13.76
N ALA A 682 22.93 -33.24 -13.24
CA ALA A 682 24.30 -33.57 -13.66
C ALA A 682 24.80 -34.80 -12.90
N ALA A 683 25.15 -35.87 -13.62
CA ALA A 683 25.74 -37.07 -13.05
C ALA A 683 27.05 -36.74 -12.30
N GLU A 684 27.16 -37.26 -11.08
CA GLU A 684 28.28 -37.04 -10.16
C GLU A 684 29.62 -37.37 -10.84
N SER A 685 30.45 -36.34 -11.02
CA SER A 685 31.85 -36.53 -11.38
C SER A 685 32.71 -36.56 -10.10
N SER A 686 33.55 -37.60 -10.05
CA SER A 686 34.51 -38.05 -9.02
C SER A 686 35.02 -37.02 -7.98
N PRO A 687 35.18 -37.41 -6.69
CA PRO A 687 35.44 -36.49 -5.56
C PRO A 687 36.92 -36.11 -5.33
N ALA A 688 37.82 -36.29 -6.30
CA ALA A 688 39.25 -36.08 -6.09
C ALA A 688 39.73 -34.70 -6.62
N SER A 689 39.39 -33.61 -5.92
CA SER A 689 40.16 -32.32 -5.79
C SER A 689 39.27 -31.11 -5.45
N ARG A 690 38.87 -30.89 -4.18
CA ARG A 690 37.94 -29.78 -3.84
C ARG A 690 38.18 -28.93 -2.57
N PRO A 691 39.41 -28.58 -2.14
CA PRO A 691 39.61 -27.42 -1.24
C PRO A 691 40.08 -26.11 -1.94
N ALA A 692 40.41 -26.16 -3.24
CA ALA A 692 40.89 -24.98 -4.00
C ALA A 692 39.80 -23.91 -4.27
N PRO A 693 38.55 -24.26 -4.64
CA PRO A 693 37.56 -23.27 -5.09
C PRO A 693 37.07 -22.33 -3.98
N LEU A 694 36.92 -22.82 -2.75
CA LEU A 694 36.48 -21.99 -1.61
C LEU A 694 37.58 -21.02 -1.17
N ARG A 695 38.83 -21.49 -1.16
CA ARG A 695 39.99 -20.63 -0.89
C ARG A 695 40.07 -19.52 -1.93
N GLU A 696 39.88 -19.83 -3.21
CA GLU A 696 39.85 -18.84 -4.29
C GLU A 696 38.71 -17.83 -4.15
N LEU A 697 37.51 -18.28 -3.76
CA LEU A 697 36.39 -17.38 -3.44
C LEU A 697 36.78 -16.39 -2.33
N LEU A 698 37.30 -16.88 -1.20
CA LEU A 698 37.72 -16.03 -0.09
C LEU A 698 38.81 -15.03 -0.49
N HIS A 699 39.79 -15.46 -1.29
CA HIS A 699 40.82 -14.56 -1.79
C HIS A 699 40.23 -13.49 -2.72
N ALA A 700 39.28 -13.84 -3.59
CA ALA A 700 38.57 -12.87 -4.43
C ALA A 700 37.81 -11.84 -3.58
N LEU A 701 37.09 -12.27 -2.55
CA LEU A 701 36.39 -11.37 -1.62
C LEU A 701 37.35 -10.45 -0.84
N CYS A 702 38.54 -10.95 -0.47
CA CYS A 702 39.58 -10.14 0.17
C CYS A 702 40.17 -9.10 -0.80
N ARG A 703 40.45 -9.49 -2.04
CA ARG A 703 41.01 -8.58 -3.07
C ARG A 703 40.11 -7.38 -3.33
N VAL A 704 38.80 -7.56 -3.24
CA VAL A 704 37.82 -6.47 -3.41
C VAL A 704 37.49 -5.73 -2.11
N LYS A 705 38.14 -6.06 -0.98
CA LYS A 705 37.89 -5.50 0.36
C LYS A 705 36.46 -5.69 0.85
N LEU A 706 35.79 -6.77 0.44
CA LEU A 706 34.37 -6.95 0.75
C LEU A 706 34.13 -7.24 2.23
N PHE A 707 35.02 -7.99 2.88
CA PHE A 707 34.91 -8.25 4.31
C PHE A 707 35.09 -6.98 5.15
N GLU A 708 35.99 -6.07 4.78
CA GLU A 708 36.13 -4.75 5.44
C GLU A 708 34.79 -4.02 5.43
N PHE A 709 34.14 -3.98 4.26
CA PHE A 709 32.85 -3.33 4.09
C PHE A 709 31.72 -4.02 4.86
N LEU A 710 31.61 -5.35 4.80
CA LEU A 710 30.57 -6.11 5.49
C LEU A 710 30.67 -5.99 7.02
N PHE A 711 31.87 -6.17 7.58
CA PHE A 711 32.08 -6.03 9.03
C PHE A 711 31.96 -4.57 9.49
N GLY A 712 32.36 -3.60 8.66
CA GLY A 712 32.10 -2.19 8.91
C GLY A 712 30.59 -1.89 8.94
N ALA A 713 29.84 -2.42 7.98
CA ALA A 713 28.39 -2.25 7.88
C ALA A 713 27.61 -2.88 9.05
N LEU A 714 28.12 -3.95 9.70
CA LEU A 714 27.52 -4.48 10.93
C LEU A 714 27.48 -3.47 12.08
N ARG A 715 28.40 -2.50 12.07
CA ARG A 715 28.54 -1.44 13.08
C ARG A 715 27.87 -0.13 12.66
N ASP A 716 27.17 -0.14 11.54
CA ASP A 716 26.50 1.04 11.05
C ASP A 716 25.31 1.41 11.96
N CYS A 717 25.12 2.71 12.18
CA CYS A 717 24.01 3.22 12.96
C CYS A 717 22.66 2.94 12.26
N ASP A 718 22.67 2.89 10.93
CA ASP A 718 21.49 2.62 10.14
C ASP A 718 21.17 1.13 10.15
N ARG A 719 20.14 0.77 10.92
CA ARG A 719 19.66 -0.61 11.09
C ARG A 719 19.48 -1.38 9.76
N PRO A 720 18.95 -0.82 8.66
CA PRO A 720 18.86 -1.52 7.38
C PRO A 720 20.22 -1.97 6.82
N VAL A 721 21.28 -1.16 7.01
CA VAL A 721 22.64 -1.46 6.57
C VAL A 721 23.21 -2.62 7.38
N ALA A 722 23.16 -2.53 8.71
CA ALA A 722 23.65 -3.57 9.61
C ALA A 722 22.93 -4.91 9.40
N ARG A 723 21.60 -4.86 9.22
CA ARG A 723 20.79 -6.06 8.97
C ARG A 723 21.16 -6.74 7.66
N LYS A 724 21.26 -5.99 6.56
CA LYS A 724 21.63 -6.57 5.26
C LYS A 724 23.04 -7.16 5.29
N ALA A 725 24.00 -6.48 5.91
CA ALA A 725 25.35 -7.01 6.10
C ALA A 725 25.37 -8.32 6.92
N CYS A 726 24.56 -8.38 8.00
CA CYS A 726 24.40 -9.58 8.82
C CYS A 726 23.87 -10.77 8.01
N VAL A 727 22.83 -10.56 7.21
CA VAL A 727 22.27 -11.61 6.33
C VAL A 727 23.31 -12.11 5.32
N ILE A 728 24.07 -11.20 4.70
CA ILE A 728 25.12 -11.57 3.74
C ILE A 728 26.20 -12.43 4.42
N LEU A 729 26.68 -12.00 5.59
CA LEU A 729 27.71 -12.72 6.35
C LEU A 729 27.21 -14.10 6.83
N GLN A 730 25.96 -14.22 7.26
CA GLN A 730 25.34 -15.52 7.56
C GLN A 730 25.26 -16.41 6.31
N GLY A 731 24.91 -15.83 5.16
CA GLY A 731 24.92 -16.52 3.87
C GLY A 731 26.31 -17.06 3.52
N VAL A 732 27.37 -16.29 3.75
CA VAL A 732 28.76 -16.73 3.56
C VAL A 732 29.14 -17.81 4.57
N LYS A 733 28.83 -17.62 5.87
CA LYS A 733 29.10 -18.58 6.97
C LYS A 733 28.44 -19.94 6.71
N SER A 734 27.16 -19.96 6.33
CA SER A 734 26.42 -21.18 6.06
C SER A 734 26.98 -22.01 4.89
N LYS A 735 27.54 -21.34 3.88
CA LYS A 735 28.21 -22.01 2.74
C LYS A 735 29.55 -22.60 3.16
N LEU A 736 30.30 -21.93 4.04
CA LEU A 736 31.55 -22.43 4.60
C LEU A 736 31.34 -23.71 5.41
N CYS A 737 30.31 -23.77 6.26
CA CYS A 737 30.02 -24.94 7.10
C CYS A 737 29.57 -26.18 6.29
N LYS A 738 28.87 -26.00 5.17
CA LYS A 738 28.38 -27.13 4.34
C LYS A 738 29.50 -27.90 3.64
N ASP A 739 30.58 -27.22 3.25
CA ASP A 739 31.75 -27.87 2.63
C ASP A 739 32.65 -28.57 3.66
N SER A 740 32.63 -28.15 4.93
CA SER A 740 33.37 -28.83 6.02
C SER A 740 32.74 -30.17 6.38
N CYS A 741 31.41 -30.27 6.38
CA CYS A 741 30.68 -31.52 6.67
C CYS A 741 30.81 -32.62 5.58
N LEU A 742 31.30 -32.29 4.38
CA LEU A 742 31.55 -33.26 3.31
C LEU A 742 32.99 -33.83 3.35
N GLY A 743 33.84 -33.35 4.25
CA GLY A 743 35.25 -33.70 4.36
C GLY A 743 35.64 -34.65 5.50
N GLU A 744 34.74 -34.94 6.45
CA GLU A 744 35.07 -35.73 7.64
C GLU A 744 34.30 -37.05 7.68
N GLY A 745 34.82 -38.02 6.92
CA GLY A 745 34.67 -39.44 7.25
C GLY A 745 35.95 -39.93 7.93
N GLY A 746 35.99 -39.88 9.26
CA GLY A 746 37.09 -40.38 10.07
C GLY A 746 36.83 -40.17 11.55
N GLU A 747 36.77 -41.28 12.29
CA GLU A 747 36.26 -41.47 13.66
C GLU A 747 36.96 -40.69 14.80
N SER A 748 36.17 -40.46 15.86
CA SER A 748 36.51 -40.34 17.30
C SER A 748 37.33 -39.12 17.77
N ASP A 749 37.08 -38.49 18.92
CA ASP A 749 36.52 -38.97 20.19
C ASP A 749 35.69 -37.90 20.92
N ALA A 750 34.74 -38.39 21.72
CA ALA A 750 34.04 -37.63 22.75
C ALA A 750 34.97 -37.27 23.91
N ASP A 751 35.00 -36.01 24.35
CA ASP A 751 34.90 -35.72 25.78
C ASP A 751 34.51 -34.25 26.07
N GLY A 752 33.80 -34.08 27.18
CA GLY A 752 32.90 -32.95 27.44
C GLY A 752 33.51 -31.64 27.96
N ALA A 753 32.65 -30.61 27.98
CA ALA A 753 32.39 -29.76 29.16
C ALA A 753 31.33 -28.72 28.80
N GLY A 754 30.15 -28.84 29.40
CA GLY A 754 29.11 -27.81 29.36
C GLY A 754 29.43 -26.64 30.28
N GLN A 755 29.23 -25.42 29.78
CA GLN A 755 28.98 -24.21 30.58
C GLN A 755 27.97 -23.37 29.76
N SER A 756 26.67 -23.59 30.00
CA SER A 756 25.82 -22.74 30.83
C SER A 756 25.74 -21.29 30.34
N ALA A 757 24.66 -21.05 29.59
CA ALA A 757 24.14 -19.74 29.24
C ALA A 757 23.50 -19.11 30.47
N GLU A 758 24.04 -18.01 30.98
CA GLU A 758 23.34 -17.09 31.87
C GLU A 758 24.16 -15.80 32.04
N THR A 759 23.92 -14.79 31.20
CA THR A 759 23.99 -13.37 31.60
C THR A 759 23.24 -12.51 30.56
N LEU A 760 21.96 -12.22 30.82
CA LEU A 760 21.25 -11.12 30.16
C LEU A 760 21.56 -9.83 30.95
N GLY A 761 22.61 -9.13 30.53
CA GLY A 761 22.93 -7.77 30.94
C GLY A 761 23.22 -6.94 29.69
N GLY A 762 22.60 -5.76 29.59
CA GLY A 762 22.55 -4.94 28.37
C GLY A 762 23.91 -4.79 27.70
N ALA A 763 24.04 -5.36 26.51
CA ALA A 763 25.21 -5.18 25.65
C ALA A 763 24.98 -3.94 24.80
N THR A 764 25.68 -2.85 25.15
CA THR A 764 25.94 -1.74 24.24
C THR A 764 26.75 -2.25 23.03
N CYS A 765 26.54 -1.63 21.87
CA CYS A 765 27.09 -2.04 20.58
C CYS A 765 28.64 -2.01 20.47
N ASP A 766 29.36 -1.53 21.49
CA ASP A 766 30.81 -1.30 21.43
C ASP A 766 31.69 -2.56 21.64
N GLY A 767 31.11 -3.69 22.06
CA GLY A 767 31.88 -4.89 22.45
C GLY A 767 32.14 -5.95 21.36
N MET A 768 31.83 -5.68 20.08
CA MET A 768 31.56 -6.75 19.10
C MET A 768 32.75 -7.35 18.31
N LEU A 769 34.01 -6.98 18.57
CA LEU A 769 35.17 -7.72 18.06
C LEU A 769 36.23 -7.90 19.17
N PRO A 770 37.06 -8.97 19.15
CA PRO A 770 38.15 -9.14 20.11
C PRO A 770 39.04 -7.90 20.17
N ALA A 771 39.43 -7.48 21.37
CA ALA A 771 40.31 -6.34 21.59
C ALA A 771 41.61 -6.50 20.78
N GLY A 772 41.83 -5.62 19.81
CA GLY A 772 42.98 -5.65 18.88
C GLY A 772 42.65 -5.77 17.39
N PHE A 773 41.38 -5.91 16.99
CA PHE A 773 40.98 -5.89 15.58
C PHE A 773 41.07 -4.48 14.98
N SER A 774 42.19 -4.16 14.33
CA SER A 774 42.25 -3.09 13.33
C SER A 774 41.67 -3.63 12.02
N ALA A 775 40.55 -3.06 11.58
CA ALA A 775 39.87 -3.43 10.33
C ALA A 775 40.80 -3.36 9.09
N GLU A 776 41.86 -2.55 9.15
CA GLU A 776 42.78 -2.35 8.02
C GLU A 776 43.85 -3.44 7.87
N THR A 777 44.22 -4.15 8.95
CA THR A 777 45.32 -5.15 8.94
C THR A 777 44.85 -6.59 9.04
N ALA A 778 43.62 -6.83 9.53
CA ALA A 778 43.04 -8.18 9.60
C ALA A 778 42.43 -8.67 8.28
N CYS A 779 42.04 -7.75 7.38
CA CYS A 779 41.26 -8.07 6.17
C CYS A 779 42.07 -8.53 4.95
N GLN A 780 43.39 -8.70 5.08
CA GLN A 780 44.24 -9.23 4.02
C GLN A 780 44.59 -10.72 4.20
N ASP A 781 44.26 -11.33 5.35
CA ASP A 781 44.51 -12.74 5.63
C ASP A 781 43.17 -13.53 5.68
N PRO A 782 42.88 -14.38 4.67
CA PRO A 782 41.67 -15.19 4.63
C PRO A 782 41.45 -16.05 5.88
N LYS A 783 42.52 -16.49 6.56
CA LYS A 783 42.40 -17.32 7.76
C LYS A 783 41.91 -16.54 8.98
N ARG A 784 42.39 -15.31 9.17
CA ARG A 784 41.94 -14.42 10.26
C ARG A 784 40.49 -13.97 10.06
N LEU A 785 40.07 -13.80 8.81
CA LEU A 785 38.68 -13.47 8.46
C LEU A 785 37.71 -14.61 8.73
N LEU A 786 38.11 -15.85 8.44
CA LEU A 786 37.33 -17.04 8.81
C LEU A 786 37.15 -17.13 10.32
N GLN A 787 38.23 -16.92 11.08
CA GLN A 787 38.17 -16.90 12.55
C GLN A 787 37.25 -15.78 13.06
N ALA A 788 37.28 -14.59 12.46
CA ALA A 788 36.37 -13.49 12.81
C ALA A 788 34.90 -13.84 12.51
N LEU A 789 34.63 -14.49 11.37
CA LEU A 789 33.28 -14.89 10.97
C LEU A 789 32.73 -16.02 11.87
N GLU A 790 33.58 -16.95 12.30
CA GLU A 790 33.22 -18.03 13.24
C GLU A 790 32.95 -17.50 14.65
N THR A 791 33.73 -16.52 15.11
CA THR A 791 33.61 -15.95 16.47
C THR A 791 32.51 -14.90 16.61
N THR A 792 32.02 -14.32 15.50
CA THR A 792 30.93 -13.34 15.54
C THR A 792 29.57 -14.06 15.69
N ASP A 793 28.81 -13.73 16.75
CA ASP A 793 27.43 -14.19 16.97
C ASP A 793 26.45 -13.43 16.04
N LEU A 794 26.49 -13.78 14.75
CA LEU A 794 25.61 -13.21 13.73
C LEU A 794 24.15 -13.55 14.01
N GLU A 795 23.86 -14.73 14.58
CA GLU A 795 22.51 -15.15 14.93
C GLU A 795 21.92 -14.30 16.07
N GLY A 796 22.72 -13.97 17.08
CA GLY A 796 22.37 -13.03 18.15
C GLY A 796 22.25 -11.60 17.68
N LEU A 797 23.16 -11.16 16.82
CA LEU A 797 23.09 -9.85 16.20
C LEU A 797 21.82 -9.71 15.36
N GLN A 798 21.47 -10.72 14.56
CA GLN A 798 20.22 -10.74 13.79
C GLN A 798 19.00 -10.65 14.70
N ARG A 799 18.95 -11.44 15.78
CA ARG A 799 17.86 -11.38 16.79
C ARG A 799 17.76 -10.00 17.44
N SER A 800 18.88 -9.34 17.70
CA SER A 800 18.91 -7.97 18.23
C SER A 800 18.41 -6.96 17.20
N LEU A 801 18.95 -7.04 15.98
CA LEU A 801 18.56 -6.21 14.85
C LEU A 801 17.13 -6.47 14.36
N ASP A 802 16.46 -7.53 14.77
CA ASP A 802 15.04 -7.76 14.48
C ASP A 802 14.11 -7.13 15.55
N ARG A 803 14.64 -6.73 16.73
CA ARG A 803 13.87 -5.96 17.74
C ARG A 803 13.72 -4.50 17.30
N SER A 804 12.52 -3.92 17.41
CA SER A 804 12.29 -2.50 17.09
C SER A 804 12.98 -1.57 18.08
N SER A 805 13.49 -0.42 17.62
CA SER A 805 13.99 0.68 18.46
C SER A 805 13.00 1.08 19.56
N ASP A 806 11.71 1.00 19.25
CA ASP A 806 10.62 1.44 20.13
C ASP A 806 10.37 0.50 21.32
N HIS A 807 11.12 -0.60 21.48
CA HIS A 807 10.85 -1.57 22.55
C HIS A 807 11.05 -1.01 23.96
N LEU A 808 11.85 0.05 24.13
CA LEU A 808 12.02 0.78 25.40
C LEU A 808 10.85 1.76 25.64
N GLU A 809 10.47 2.52 24.61
CA GLU A 809 9.35 3.48 24.63
C GLU A 809 7.98 2.77 24.77
N LYS A 810 7.87 1.55 24.24
CA LYS A 810 6.68 0.71 24.33
C LYS A 810 6.63 -0.12 25.61
N SER A 811 7.58 0.05 26.55
CA SER A 811 7.54 -0.69 27.80
C SER A 811 6.44 -0.13 28.72
N PRO A 812 5.53 -0.97 29.24
CA PRO A 812 4.50 -0.50 30.17
C PRO A 812 5.07 0.12 31.44
N GLN A 813 6.27 -0.31 31.85
CA GLN A 813 6.97 0.27 32.99
C GLN A 813 7.33 1.75 32.74
N SER A 814 7.89 2.08 31.57
CA SER A 814 8.22 3.48 31.22
C SER A 814 6.97 4.34 31.25
N LEU A 815 5.88 3.88 30.60
CA LEU A 815 4.61 4.60 30.57
C LEU A 815 4.08 4.92 31.98
N LEU A 816 4.11 3.97 32.91
CA LEU A 816 3.66 4.22 34.28
C LEU A 816 4.56 5.22 35.00
N GLN A 817 5.87 5.19 34.76
CA GLN A 817 6.81 6.15 35.34
C GLN A 817 6.62 7.55 34.75
N ASP A 818 6.33 7.66 33.46
CA ASP A 818 6.08 8.93 32.76
C ASP A 818 4.81 9.61 33.27
N ILE A 819 3.74 8.84 33.54
CA ILE A 819 2.51 9.39 34.15
C ILE A 819 2.78 9.91 35.57
N LEU A 820 3.59 9.18 36.36
CA LEU A 820 3.95 9.60 37.72
C LEU A 820 4.87 10.83 37.73
N SER A 821 5.82 10.91 36.79
CA SER A 821 6.73 12.05 36.68
C SER A 821 5.99 13.32 36.22
N ALA A 822 5.08 13.20 35.26
CA ALA A 822 4.23 14.29 34.81
C ALA A 822 3.35 14.85 35.95
N ALA A 823 2.83 13.99 36.83
CA ALA A 823 2.02 14.41 37.97
C ALA A 823 2.83 15.07 39.11
N GLY A 824 4.13 14.79 39.20
CA GLY A 824 5.04 15.33 40.23
C GLY A 824 5.56 16.75 39.95
N ASN A 825 5.49 17.22 38.70
CA ASN A 825 6.02 18.51 38.25
C ASN A 825 4.88 19.48 37.87
N LEU A 826 4.28 20.13 38.86
CA LEU A 826 3.29 21.21 38.65
C LEU A 826 3.92 22.58 38.35
N GLU A 827 5.26 22.68 38.31
CA GLU A 827 5.99 23.87 37.90
C GLU A 827 6.80 23.53 36.64
N GLU A 828 6.42 24.18 35.52
CA GLU A 828 7.14 24.26 34.24
C GLU A 828 7.21 22.98 33.37
N ASN A 829 6.28 22.84 32.43
CA ASN A 829 6.43 22.01 31.22
C ASN A 829 6.06 22.87 29.99
N GLU A 830 6.90 23.85 29.67
CA GLU A 830 7.15 24.25 28.28
C GLU A 830 8.50 23.61 27.90
N ALA A 831 8.54 22.84 26.81
CA ALA A 831 9.64 21.96 26.36
C ALA A 831 9.75 20.61 27.12
N ASP A 832 9.91 19.44 26.51
CA ASP A 832 10.38 19.07 25.18
C ASP A 832 9.63 17.81 24.70
N CYS A 833 9.04 17.89 23.50
CA CYS A 833 8.68 16.70 22.74
C CYS A 833 9.95 16.14 22.08
N TYR A 834 10.18 14.83 22.23
CA TYR A 834 10.94 14.05 21.24
C TYR A 834 10.00 13.53 20.16
#